data_AF-A0A946XVS8-F1
#
_entry.id   AF-A0A946XVS8-F1
#
_cell.length_a   1.000
_cell.length_b   1.000
_cell.length_c   1.000
_cell.angle_alpha   90.00
_cell.angle_beta   90.00
_cell.angle_gamma   90.00
#
_symmetry.space_group_name_H-M   'P 1'
#
loop_
_entity.id
_entity.type
_entity.pdbx_description
1 polymer ?
#
loop_
_entity_poly.entity_id
_entity_poly.type
_entity_poly.pdbx_seq_one_letter_code
_entity_poly.pdbx_strand_id
1 'polypeptide(L)'
;MRLSVALTACLVLVSQTACAGEQPPNILLIIADQHTGSVMTQRGYEHITTPGIDKIADAGVTFTRAYTPYPVCTAYRKSMMTGLMPSKITDATDHPSLGAAMQAAGYETVYHGKWHVGRTRISKVADWHGFETYDGRQRDTGTRERVVDFIRQEHDRPFFLVTSFMNPHDACELARNMSGIEDDYKDVPFDDKNIPLELAPPLPANFAIPPNEAEGFSLRRGSEPGDSMYRKHPTKFWTEDQWRQYMYGYDRLLEMVDAHIKLVIDELEAQGLLENTVVIYTSDHGDGHAAHQWNQKMTFYEEAINVPFIVSWKGKTKAGVIDEEMLSNTGLDIFPTILSFAGVPIPDSLHGLDLTSQVLEGAVDDETPGRDYVVSEINQAQYKGRMVVTQDFKYILFDGGKNPEQLFDLVNDPGELQPVTYDQDYRETLLAHRDMLVDWHDKISDEDFDATGNFPNLPAQAGVTFDREQILREADSYLAKAPNPVTRSSSERSMGGIHDFYSEGDYWWPDPDNPDGPYIRRDGQTNPDNFTDHRIAMRDLGRWVAALTAAYALTGEEKYADRAVLHLRTWFLDEATRMNPSLLYAQAIKGRVTGRGVGIIDTIHLIEVARSIEVLESKGALSEADLAGLKDWFEQYATWITTHPYGIDEGNKVNNHGTWWAAQLASFASLVGRDDLLELSRKRFKELLSHQMDETGGFHEELRRTKPYNYTLFNLEGYAVLAWYASTAEDDLWNYKTENGSLRLAIDYVAPFIADKSAWPHQADVQHFDEIPIQSAFLLLAGRAYADEDYLALWQDLPLERLSKEVDRNFPIRQLSLWDSNSEVQD
;
A
#
# COMPACT_ATOMS: atom_id res chain seq x y z
N MET A 1 21.26 -61.36 1.01
CA MET A 1 22.40 -60.48 0.67
C MET A 1 22.24 -59.21 1.48
N ARG A 2 23.08 -59.04 2.51
CA ARG A 2 23.23 -57.79 3.26
C ARG A 2 24.27 -56.95 2.51
N LEU A 3 23.94 -55.73 2.08
CA LEU A 3 24.94 -54.73 1.72
C LEU A 3 24.92 -53.66 2.79
N SER A 4 26.01 -53.62 3.56
CA SER A 4 26.35 -52.59 4.52
C SER A 4 26.80 -51.34 3.77
N VAL A 5 26.18 -50.19 4.05
CA VAL A 5 26.72 -48.87 3.72
C VAL A 5 27.45 -48.37 4.96
N ALA A 6 28.74 -48.08 4.80
CA ALA A 6 29.63 -47.67 5.88
C ALA A 6 29.40 -46.18 6.23
N LEU A 7 29.06 -45.92 7.50
CA LEU A 7 29.20 -44.60 8.13
C LEU A 7 30.69 -44.29 8.25
N THR A 8 31.15 -43.23 7.60
CA THR A 8 32.52 -42.73 7.78
C THR A 8 32.49 -41.77 8.95
N ALA A 9 32.94 -42.22 10.12
CA ALA A 9 33.15 -41.38 11.29
C ALA A 9 34.42 -40.53 11.07
N CYS A 10 34.25 -39.24 10.78
CA CYS A 10 35.34 -38.27 10.92
C CYS A 10 35.59 -38.02 12.42
N LEU A 11 36.52 -38.75 13.01
CA LEU A 11 37.16 -38.34 14.26
C LEU A 11 38.02 -37.10 13.95
N VAL A 12 37.51 -35.92 14.24
CA VAL A 12 38.34 -34.72 14.38
C VAL A 12 39.01 -34.81 15.76
N LEU A 13 40.30 -35.10 15.78
CA LEU A 13 41.15 -34.95 16.96
C LEU A 13 41.28 -33.46 17.26
N VAL A 14 40.44 -32.95 18.18
CA VAL A 14 40.59 -31.61 18.73
C VAL A 14 41.87 -31.59 19.57
N SER A 15 42.90 -30.91 19.07
CA SER A 15 44.09 -30.59 19.85
C SER A 15 43.69 -29.51 20.85
N GLN A 16 43.47 -29.91 22.12
CA GLN A 16 43.25 -28.98 23.23
C GLN A 16 44.54 -28.17 23.48
N THR A 17 44.66 -27.00 22.86
CA THR A 17 45.43 -25.90 23.45
C THR A 17 44.50 -25.16 24.40
N ALA A 18 44.39 -25.69 25.62
CA ALA A 18 43.72 -25.02 26.72
C ALA A 18 44.52 -23.75 27.09
N CYS A 19 43.99 -22.58 26.72
CA CYS A 19 44.25 -21.37 27.50
C CYS A 19 43.49 -21.53 28.82
N ALA A 20 44.22 -21.65 29.93
CA ALA A 20 43.64 -21.52 31.26
C ALA A 20 43.15 -20.08 31.45
N GLY A 21 41.89 -19.87 31.86
CA GLY A 21 41.34 -18.53 32.07
C GLY A 21 40.06 -18.46 32.89
N GLU A 22 38.90 -18.76 32.29
CA GLU A 22 37.58 -18.63 32.94
C GLU A 22 36.71 -19.85 32.62
N GLN A 23 35.92 -20.32 33.60
CA GLN A 23 34.89 -21.33 33.33
C GLN A 23 33.82 -20.74 32.41
N PRO A 24 33.26 -21.51 31.47
CA PRO A 24 32.17 -21.01 30.62
C PRO A 24 30.94 -20.64 31.48
N PRO A 25 30.16 -19.62 31.08
CA PRO A 25 29.06 -19.11 31.90
C PRO A 25 27.89 -20.10 31.93
N ASN A 26 27.04 -19.95 32.95
CA ASN A 26 25.69 -20.50 32.90
C ASN A 26 24.87 -19.76 31.84
N ILE A 27 23.87 -20.44 31.26
CA ILE A 27 22.98 -19.83 30.27
C ILE A 27 21.54 -20.10 30.69
N LEU A 28 20.77 -19.03 30.87
CA LEU A 28 19.33 -19.06 31.14
C LEU A 28 18.58 -18.48 29.94
N LEU A 29 17.79 -19.32 29.26
CA LEU A 29 16.87 -18.90 28.21
C LEU A 29 15.45 -18.83 28.76
N ILE A 30 14.86 -17.64 28.78
CA ILE A 30 13.48 -17.38 29.23
C ILE A 30 12.62 -17.09 28.00
N ILE A 31 11.50 -17.81 27.90
CA ILE A 31 10.51 -17.62 26.82
C ILE A 31 9.16 -17.33 27.45
N ALA A 32 8.56 -16.19 27.12
CA ALA A 32 7.15 -15.91 27.39
C ALA A 32 6.36 -16.13 26.09
N ASP A 33 5.38 -17.04 26.09
CA ASP A 33 4.65 -17.37 24.86
C ASP A 33 3.67 -16.26 24.48
N GLN A 34 3.65 -15.87 23.21
CA GLN A 34 2.74 -14.84 22.68
C GLN A 34 3.01 -13.40 23.17
N HIS A 35 4.23 -13.06 23.58
CA HIS A 35 4.58 -11.69 23.98
C HIS A 35 5.01 -10.86 22.75
N THR A 36 4.22 -9.87 22.37
CA THR A 36 4.56 -8.88 21.33
C THR A 36 5.64 -7.91 21.76
N GLY A 37 6.55 -7.55 20.84
CA GLY A 37 7.58 -6.55 21.08
C GLY A 37 7.00 -5.14 21.31
N SER A 38 5.78 -4.87 20.83
CA SER A 38 5.12 -3.56 20.97
C SER A 38 4.64 -3.26 22.40
N VAL A 39 4.51 -4.28 23.25
CA VAL A 39 4.02 -4.17 24.63
C VAL A 39 5.21 -4.29 25.60
N MET A 40 6.16 -3.36 25.48
CA MET A 40 7.36 -3.29 26.32
C MET A 40 7.58 -1.86 26.85
N THR A 41 7.98 -1.74 28.12
CA THR A 41 8.37 -0.45 28.72
C THR A 41 9.58 0.15 28.00
N GLN A 42 10.52 -0.68 27.54
CA GLN A 42 11.70 -0.28 26.75
C GLN A 42 11.33 0.33 25.40
N ARG A 43 10.10 0.07 24.90
CA ARG A 43 9.57 0.64 23.65
C ARG A 43 8.47 1.67 23.89
N GLY A 44 8.35 2.16 25.13
CA GLY A 44 7.46 3.26 25.48
C GLY A 44 5.99 2.87 25.71
N TYR A 45 5.66 1.58 25.87
CA TYR A 45 4.29 1.19 26.22
C TYR A 45 4.01 1.45 27.71
N GLU A 46 3.09 2.37 28.01
CA GLU A 46 2.88 2.92 29.36
C GLU A 46 1.81 2.20 30.20
N HIS A 47 1.08 1.24 29.63
CA HIS A 47 -0.08 0.60 30.28
C HIS A 47 0.23 -0.71 31.03
N ILE A 48 1.52 -1.06 31.17
CA ILE A 48 2.02 -2.24 31.89
C ILE A 48 3.09 -1.85 32.91
N THR A 49 3.35 -2.75 33.86
CA THR A 49 4.54 -2.67 34.72
C THR A 49 5.25 -4.03 34.73
N THR A 50 6.50 -4.08 34.24
CA THR A 50 7.24 -5.33 34.04
C THR A 50 8.62 -5.34 34.73
N PRO A 51 8.69 -5.18 36.07
CA PRO A 51 9.96 -5.03 36.79
C PRO A 51 10.91 -6.24 36.67
N GLY A 52 10.41 -7.43 36.32
CA GLY A 52 11.24 -8.60 36.06
C GLY A 52 12.02 -8.48 34.75
N ILE A 53 11.31 -8.19 33.66
CA ILE A 53 11.86 -7.98 32.32
C ILE A 53 12.72 -6.72 32.30
N ASP A 54 12.27 -5.64 32.94
CA ASP A 54 13.02 -4.38 33.05
C ASP A 54 14.39 -4.62 33.72
N LYS A 55 14.45 -5.47 34.75
CA LYS A 55 15.71 -5.84 35.41
C LYS A 55 16.68 -6.56 34.46
N ILE A 56 16.18 -7.33 33.50
CA ILE A 56 17.00 -8.01 32.48
C ILE A 56 17.50 -6.96 31.47
N ALA A 57 16.62 -6.07 30.99
CA ALA A 57 16.95 -5.00 30.06
C ALA A 57 17.99 -4.02 30.64
N ASP A 58 17.82 -3.58 31.88
CA ASP A 58 18.72 -2.67 32.58
C ASP A 58 20.16 -3.22 32.67
N ALA A 59 20.32 -4.55 32.66
CA ALA A 59 21.62 -5.20 32.69
C ALA A 59 22.13 -5.63 31.31
N GLY A 60 21.36 -5.46 30.23
CA GLY A 60 21.64 -6.06 28.92
C GLY A 60 21.40 -5.14 27.73
N VAL A 61 21.36 -5.77 26.56
CA VAL A 61 21.03 -5.15 25.27
C VAL A 61 19.63 -5.61 24.86
N THR A 62 18.75 -4.66 24.54
CA THR A 62 17.40 -4.92 24.02
C THR A 62 17.40 -4.70 22.51
N PHE A 63 17.15 -5.74 21.73
CA PHE A 63 17.02 -5.66 20.28
C PHE A 63 15.57 -5.42 19.91
N THR A 64 15.28 -4.27 19.28
CA THR A 64 13.91 -3.89 18.92
C THR A 64 13.50 -4.40 17.54
N ARG A 65 14.46 -4.81 16.71
CA ARG A 65 14.25 -5.40 15.38
C ARG A 65 14.45 -6.92 15.38
N ALA A 66 13.79 -7.58 16.32
CA ALA A 66 13.85 -9.02 16.51
C ALA A 66 12.54 -9.68 16.06
N TYR A 67 12.66 -10.62 15.12
CA TYR A 67 11.52 -11.20 14.40
C TYR A 67 11.44 -12.70 14.62
N THR A 68 10.22 -13.23 14.78
CA THR A 68 9.99 -14.67 14.76
C THR A 68 10.01 -15.21 13.32
N PRO A 69 10.65 -16.37 13.04
CA PRO A 69 10.63 -16.97 11.71
C PRO A 69 9.23 -17.45 11.31
N TYR A 70 8.30 -17.59 12.26
CA TYR A 70 6.92 -17.99 11.99
C TYR A 70 6.05 -17.60 13.17
N PRO A 71 4.97 -16.82 12.98
CA PRO A 71 4.11 -16.30 14.07
C PRO A 71 3.17 -17.39 14.63
N VAL A 72 3.73 -18.52 15.08
CA VAL A 72 3.06 -19.66 15.75
C VAL A 72 4.06 -20.44 16.61
N CYS A 73 3.65 -20.70 17.85
CA CYS A 73 4.45 -21.37 18.88
C CYS A 73 5.10 -22.69 18.44
N THR A 74 4.37 -23.61 17.80
CA THR A 74 4.95 -24.89 17.37
C THR A 74 6.03 -24.74 16.29
N ALA A 75 5.82 -23.84 15.34
CA ALA A 75 6.78 -23.62 14.25
C ALA A 75 8.05 -22.93 14.78
N TYR A 76 7.88 -21.86 15.57
CA TYR A 76 8.99 -21.19 16.25
C TYR A 76 9.82 -22.15 17.10
N ARG A 77 9.19 -22.93 17.97
CA ARG A 77 9.92 -23.76 18.95
C ARG A 77 10.70 -24.88 18.28
N LYS A 78 10.24 -25.37 17.12
CA LYS A 78 11.03 -26.24 16.24
C LYS A 78 12.25 -25.51 15.68
N SER A 79 12.04 -24.29 15.17
CA SER A 79 13.10 -23.45 14.63
C SER A 79 14.18 -23.18 15.69
N MET A 80 13.81 -22.63 16.84
CA MET A 80 14.74 -22.35 17.96
C MET A 80 15.50 -23.59 18.44
N MET A 81 14.85 -24.77 18.48
CA MET A 81 15.52 -26.00 18.91
C MET A 81 16.50 -26.56 17.88
N THR A 82 16.40 -26.18 16.60
CA THR A 82 17.21 -26.75 15.50
C THR A 82 18.07 -25.72 14.74
N GLY A 83 17.79 -24.43 14.91
CA GLY A 83 18.38 -23.32 14.17
C GLY A 83 17.98 -23.26 12.68
N LEU A 84 16.87 -23.89 12.30
CA LEU A 84 16.40 -24.00 10.90
C LEU A 84 15.05 -23.31 10.69
N MET A 85 14.77 -22.88 9.46
CA MET A 85 13.45 -22.34 9.08
C MET A 85 12.37 -23.44 9.19
N PRO A 86 11.13 -23.12 9.61
CA PRO A 86 10.07 -24.11 9.80
C PRO A 86 9.73 -24.96 8.57
N SER A 87 9.78 -24.39 7.36
CA SER A 87 9.65 -25.10 6.07
C SER A 87 10.62 -26.28 5.93
N LYS A 88 11.81 -26.19 6.53
CA LYS A 88 12.84 -27.24 6.47
C LYS A 88 12.63 -28.35 7.51
N ILE A 89 11.65 -28.21 8.41
CA ILE A 89 11.48 -29.09 9.57
C ILE A 89 10.18 -29.91 9.46
N THR A 90 10.25 -31.01 8.71
CA THR A 90 9.17 -32.01 8.71
C THR A 90 9.06 -32.69 10.09
N ASP A 91 10.15 -33.30 10.56
CA ASP A 91 10.31 -33.86 11.91
C ASP A 91 11.58 -33.28 12.54
N ALA A 92 11.45 -32.62 13.69
CA ALA A 92 12.59 -31.98 14.35
C ALA A 92 13.67 -32.99 14.76
N THR A 93 13.30 -34.25 15.00
CA THR A 93 14.25 -35.32 15.40
C THR A 93 15.23 -35.73 14.31
N ASP A 94 15.04 -35.27 13.07
CA ASP A 94 15.97 -35.55 11.97
C ASP A 94 17.16 -34.55 11.92
N HIS A 95 17.17 -33.55 12.81
CA HIS A 95 18.18 -32.49 12.88
C HIS A 95 18.88 -32.47 14.24
N PRO A 96 20.12 -31.95 14.36
CA PRO A 96 20.73 -31.69 15.66
C PRO A 96 19.86 -30.75 16.53
N SER A 97 19.81 -31.01 17.83
CA SER A 97 19.08 -30.16 18.78
C SER A 97 20.02 -29.29 19.61
N LEU A 98 19.55 -28.11 19.99
CA LEU A 98 20.31 -27.17 20.83
C LEU A 98 20.67 -27.81 22.18
N GLY A 99 19.70 -28.48 22.81
CA GLY A 99 19.93 -29.15 24.09
C GLY A 99 20.99 -30.26 23.97
N ALA A 100 20.97 -31.07 22.90
CA ALA A 100 22.00 -32.09 22.70
C ALA A 100 23.39 -31.50 22.45
N ALA A 101 23.48 -30.37 21.71
CA ALA A 101 24.74 -29.66 21.53
C ALA A 101 25.31 -29.15 22.86
N MET A 102 24.46 -28.56 23.70
CA MET A 102 24.84 -28.07 25.03
C MET A 102 25.23 -29.21 25.99
N GLN A 103 24.48 -30.31 25.98
CA GLN A 103 24.82 -31.49 26.76
C GLN A 103 26.18 -32.06 26.35
N ALA A 104 26.46 -32.14 25.04
CA ALA A 104 27.75 -32.59 24.53
C ALA A 104 28.90 -31.65 24.89
N ALA A 105 28.62 -30.35 25.08
CA ALA A 105 29.57 -29.36 25.58
C ALA A 105 29.83 -29.45 27.09
N GLY A 106 29.15 -30.38 27.80
CA GLY A 106 29.36 -30.63 29.23
C GLY A 106 28.46 -29.79 30.14
N TYR A 107 27.45 -29.12 29.62
CA TYR A 107 26.47 -28.40 30.42
C TYR A 107 25.49 -29.35 31.12
N GLU A 108 25.05 -28.98 32.32
CA GLU A 108 23.82 -29.51 32.91
C GLU A 108 22.61 -28.91 32.19
N THR A 109 21.88 -29.72 31.42
CA THR A 109 20.80 -29.22 30.56
C THR A 109 19.42 -29.47 31.17
N VAL A 110 18.65 -28.38 31.34
CA VAL A 110 17.34 -28.42 32.00
C VAL A 110 16.30 -27.65 31.21
N TYR A 111 15.09 -28.22 31.09
CA TYR A 111 13.95 -27.59 30.45
C TYR A 111 12.69 -27.69 31.32
N HIS A 112 12.12 -26.54 31.68
CA HIS A 112 10.87 -26.46 32.43
C HIS A 112 9.86 -25.56 31.71
N GLY A 113 8.61 -26.03 31.64
CA GLY A 113 7.47 -25.28 31.12
C GLY A 113 7.02 -25.72 29.74
N LYS A 114 6.40 -24.84 28.95
CA LYS A 114 5.74 -25.19 27.68
C LYS A 114 6.74 -25.77 26.67
N TRP A 115 6.55 -27.03 26.25
CA TRP A 115 7.42 -27.66 25.25
C TRP A 115 7.07 -27.25 23.81
N HIS A 116 5.87 -27.63 23.36
CA HIS A 116 5.27 -27.34 22.04
C HIS A 116 6.16 -27.48 20.78
N VAL A 117 7.29 -28.20 20.83
CA VAL A 117 8.05 -28.65 19.65
C VAL A 117 7.30 -29.80 18.93
N GLY A 118 6.04 -29.56 18.55
CA GLY A 118 5.19 -30.44 17.73
C GLY A 118 4.78 -31.80 18.31
N ARG A 119 4.13 -32.62 17.46
CA ARG A 119 3.89 -34.07 17.67
C ARG A 119 5.07 -34.92 17.20
N THR A 120 6.28 -34.40 17.34
CA THR A 120 7.54 -35.14 17.20
C THR A 120 7.37 -36.50 17.86
N ARG A 121 7.73 -37.61 17.20
CA ARG A 121 7.42 -38.97 17.71
C ARG A 121 7.87 -39.05 19.16
N ILE A 122 6.93 -39.00 20.10
CA ILE A 122 7.22 -38.79 21.54
C ILE A 122 8.20 -39.87 22.06
N SER A 123 8.16 -41.05 21.46
CA SER A 123 9.08 -42.16 21.73
C SER A 123 10.55 -41.94 21.34
N LYS A 124 10.87 -40.91 20.52
CA LYS A 124 12.23 -40.51 20.11
C LYS A 124 12.68 -39.19 20.75
N VAL A 125 11.77 -38.43 21.35
CA VAL A 125 12.04 -37.09 21.85
C VAL A 125 13.07 -37.13 22.99
N ALA A 126 12.93 -38.07 23.93
CA ALA A 126 13.80 -38.19 25.10
C ALA A 126 15.29 -38.33 24.76
N ASP A 127 15.63 -39.11 23.73
CA ASP A 127 17.03 -39.35 23.33
C ASP A 127 17.58 -38.23 22.42
N TRP A 128 16.70 -37.38 21.87
CA TRP A 128 17.05 -36.38 20.86
C TRP A 128 17.25 -34.98 21.45
N HIS A 129 16.40 -34.55 22.40
CA HIS A 129 16.38 -33.15 22.83
C HIS A 129 17.59 -32.76 23.69
N GLY A 130 18.27 -33.73 24.33
CA GLY A 130 19.49 -33.49 25.11
C GLY A 130 19.31 -32.68 26.39
N PHE A 131 18.16 -32.78 27.05
CA PHE A 131 17.89 -32.19 28.36
C PHE A 131 17.91 -33.31 29.40
N GLU A 132 18.81 -33.23 30.38
CA GLU A 132 18.90 -34.23 31.44
C GLU A 132 17.68 -34.19 32.35
N THR A 133 17.17 -32.98 32.62
CA THR A 133 15.91 -32.75 33.33
C THR A 133 14.90 -32.08 32.42
N TYR A 134 13.71 -32.68 32.29
CA TYR A 134 12.65 -32.18 31.41
C TYR A 134 11.27 -32.29 32.08
N ASP A 135 10.55 -31.16 32.14
CA ASP A 135 9.13 -31.12 32.50
C ASP A 135 8.35 -30.14 31.59
N GLY A 136 7.79 -30.69 30.52
CA GLY A 136 7.17 -29.94 29.41
C GLY A 136 5.70 -29.51 29.57
N ARG A 137 5.07 -29.76 30.74
CA ARG A 137 3.59 -29.63 30.92
C ARG A 137 3.17 -28.71 32.07
N GLN A 138 4.07 -27.90 32.58
CA GLN A 138 3.79 -27.05 33.74
C GLN A 138 3.11 -25.73 33.33
N ARG A 139 2.18 -25.26 34.18
CA ARG A 139 1.72 -23.86 34.19
C ARG A 139 2.77 -22.97 34.85
N ASP A 140 2.65 -21.67 34.69
CA ASP A 140 3.71 -20.71 35.03
C ASP A 140 4.20 -20.78 36.48
N THR A 141 3.30 -20.87 37.46
CA THR A 141 3.67 -21.07 38.87
C THR A 141 4.53 -22.31 39.06
N GLY A 142 4.14 -23.44 38.47
CA GLY A 142 4.87 -24.72 38.59
C GLY A 142 6.17 -24.74 37.80
N THR A 143 6.25 -24.00 36.68
CA THR A 143 7.48 -23.75 35.94
C THR A 143 8.46 -22.96 36.81
N ARG A 144 8.02 -21.82 37.36
CA ARG A 144 8.81 -20.98 38.27
C ARG A 144 9.32 -21.76 39.48
N GLU A 145 8.47 -22.56 40.13
CA GLU A 145 8.86 -23.35 41.31
C GLU A 145 10.02 -24.29 41.01
N ARG A 146 9.91 -25.07 39.93
CA ARG A 146 10.98 -25.99 39.53
C ARG A 146 12.27 -25.28 39.15
N VAL A 147 12.16 -24.15 38.47
CA VAL A 147 13.32 -23.33 38.09
C VAL A 147 14.03 -22.77 39.33
N VAL A 148 13.28 -22.22 40.28
CA VAL A 148 13.82 -21.72 41.55
C VAL A 148 14.43 -22.86 42.37
N ASP A 149 13.77 -24.02 42.44
CA ASP A 149 14.29 -25.20 43.13
C ASP A 149 15.54 -25.77 42.46
N PHE A 150 15.67 -25.63 41.14
CA PHE A 150 16.89 -25.97 40.41
C PHE A 150 18.03 -25.00 40.74
N ILE A 151 17.79 -23.68 40.64
CA ILE A 151 18.78 -22.64 40.91
C ILE A 151 19.38 -22.73 42.34
N ARG A 152 18.60 -23.24 43.30
CA ARG A 152 19.04 -23.44 44.70
C ARG A 152 19.96 -24.64 44.91
N GLN A 153 20.12 -25.50 43.91
CA GLN A 153 20.98 -26.67 44.03
C GLN A 153 22.45 -26.26 43.94
N GLU A 154 23.33 -27.12 44.44
CA GLU A 154 24.76 -26.96 44.17
C GLU A 154 25.06 -27.49 42.77
N HIS A 155 25.72 -26.67 41.95
CA HIS A 155 26.11 -27.03 40.59
C HIS A 155 27.64 -27.17 40.50
N ASP A 156 28.12 -28.31 39.99
CA ASP A 156 29.54 -28.62 39.82
C ASP A 156 30.06 -28.38 38.38
N ARG A 157 29.15 -28.05 37.47
CA ARG A 157 29.37 -27.72 36.05
C ARG A 157 28.40 -26.60 35.63
N PRO A 158 28.67 -25.85 34.55
CA PRO A 158 27.73 -24.83 34.08
C PRO A 158 26.39 -25.44 33.66
N PHE A 159 25.30 -24.70 33.83
CA PHE A 159 23.97 -25.16 33.40
C PHE A 159 23.45 -24.40 32.18
N PHE A 160 22.67 -25.09 31.36
CA PHE A 160 21.83 -24.52 30.30
C PHE A 160 20.37 -24.77 30.69
N LEU A 161 19.70 -23.71 31.15
CA LEU A 161 18.37 -23.76 31.71
C LEU A 161 17.39 -23.04 30.79
N VAL A 162 16.40 -23.77 30.26
CA VAL A 162 15.29 -23.19 29.50
C VAL A 162 14.07 -23.08 30.40
N THR A 163 13.62 -21.85 30.62
CA THR A 163 12.41 -21.49 31.37
C THR A 163 11.35 -21.01 30.40
N SER A 164 10.41 -21.88 30.04
CA SER A 164 9.39 -21.57 29.04
C SER A 164 8.02 -21.35 29.68
N PHE A 165 7.68 -20.10 29.96
CA PHE A 165 6.37 -19.71 30.43
C PHE A 165 5.28 -19.81 29.34
N MET A 166 4.04 -19.97 29.80
CA MET A 166 2.83 -20.07 29.01
C MET A 166 2.23 -18.69 28.77
N ASN A 167 2.17 -17.78 29.74
CA ASN A 167 1.55 -16.48 29.53
C ASN A 167 2.46 -15.48 28.79
N PRO A 168 1.88 -14.51 28.05
CA PRO A 168 0.44 -14.15 27.96
C PRO A 168 -0.45 -14.96 26.98
N HIS A 169 -0.04 -16.14 26.51
CA HIS A 169 -0.84 -16.99 25.59
C HIS A 169 -2.33 -17.17 25.94
N ASP A 170 -2.69 -17.20 27.24
CA ASP A 170 -4.07 -17.39 27.65
C ASP A 170 -4.99 -16.23 27.22
N ALA A 171 -4.46 -15.13 26.68
CA ALA A 171 -5.23 -14.15 25.93
C ALA A 171 -6.05 -14.80 24.78
N CYS A 172 -5.59 -15.92 24.22
CA CYS A 172 -6.38 -16.69 23.26
C CYS A 172 -7.71 -17.21 23.84
N GLU A 173 -7.68 -17.63 25.10
CA GLU A 173 -8.83 -18.14 25.84
C GLU A 173 -9.76 -16.99 26.23
N LEU A 174 -9.18 -15.86 26.66
CA LEU A 174 -9.93 -14.61 26.88
C LEU A 174 -10.73 -14.22 25.64
N ALA A 175 -10.08 -14.17 24.48
CA ALA A 175 -10.74 -13.83 23.23
C ALA A 175 -11.92 -14.77 22.91
N ARG A 176 -11.76 -16.08 23.14
CA ARG A 176 -12.84 -17.05 22.92
C ARG A 176 -14.01 -16.82 23.87
N ASN A 177 -13.74 -16.62 25.16
CA ASN A 177 -14.77 -16.34 26.16
C ASN A 177 -15.53 -15.04 25.85
N MET A 178 -14.83 -13.97 25.47
CA MET A 178 -15.44 -12.69 25.06
C MET A 178 -16.35 -12.83 23.84
N SER A 179 -16.09 -13.83 23.00
CA SER A 179 -16.89 -14.16 21.81
C SER A 179 -17.93 -15.25 22.03
N GLY A 180 -18.19 -15.63 23.28
CA GLY A 180 -19.20 -16.64 23.64
C GLY A 180 -18.80 -18.09 23.32
N ILE A 181 -17.51 -18.32 23.05
CA ILE A 181 -16.95 -19.66 22.85
C ILE A 181 -16.42 -20.12 24.20
N GLU A 182 -17.21 -20.90 24.94
CA GLU A 182 -16.77 -21.43 26.24
C GLU A 182 -15.43 -22.16 26.10
N ASP A 183 -14.40 -21.63 26.75
CA ASP A 183 -13.09 -22.25 26.89
C ASP A 183 -12.64 -22.22 28.36
N ASP A 184 -11.77 -23.16 28.72
CA ASP A 184 -11.38 -23.39 30.12
C ASP A 184 -10.35 -22.35 30.59
N TYR A 185 -10.81 -21.12 30.81
CA TYR A 185 -10.00 -19.99 31.26
C TYR A 185 -9.79 -20.04 32.78
N LYS A 186 -8.75 -20.76 33.20
CA LYS A 186 -8.40 -20.99 34.62
C LYS A 186 -7.05 -20.35 34.94
N ASP A 187 -6.98 -19.71 36.11
CA ASP A 187 -5.79 -19.06 36.70
C ASP A 187 -5.41 -17.72 36.04
N VAL A 188 -6.34 -16.78 35.98
CA VAL A 188 -6.16 -15.44 35.39
C VAL A 188 -6.20 -14.35 36.48
N PRO A 189 -5.44 -13.25 36.35
CA PRO A 189 -5.31 -12.25 37.41
C PRO A 189 -6.46 -11.23 37.47
N PHE A 190 -7.57 -11.47 36.75
CA PHE A 190 -8.73 -10.57 36.66
C PHE A 190 -10.05 -11.33 36.49
N ASP A 191 -11.18 -10.64 36.68
CA ASP A 191 -12.53 -11.17 36.38
C ASP A 191 -12.78 -11.06 34.87
N ASP A 192 -12.67 -12.18 34.16
CA ASP A 192 -12.83 -12.28 32.71
C ASP A 192 -14.25 -11.98 32.22
N LYS A 193 -15.23 -11.97 33.13
CA LYS A 193 -16.63 -11.65 32.82
C LYS A 193 -16.96 -10.19 33.00
N ASN A 194 -16.15 -9.43 33.75
CA ASN A 194 -16.39 -8.03 34.08
C ASN A 194 -15.11 -7.21 33.97
N ILE A 195 -14.55 -7.11 32.76
CA ILE A 195 -13.34 -6.32 32.51
C ILE A 195 -13.70 -4.81 32.51
N PRO A 196 -13.09 -4.00 33.40
CA PRO A 196 -13.40 -2.58 33.53
C PRO A 196 -12.87 -1.79 32.33
N LEU A 197 -13.78 -1.23 31.51
CA LEU A 197 -13.44 -0.47 30.31
C LEU A 197 -12.68 0.84 30.64
N GLU A 198 -12.90 1.40 31.82
CA GLU A 198 -12.23 2.62 32.29
C GLU A 198 -10.75 2.42 32.59
N LEU A 199 -10.31 1.18 32.85
CA LEU A 199 -8.90 0.83 33.03
C LEU A 199 -8.26 0.32 31.73
N ALA A 200 -9.06 0.07 30.70
CA ALA A 200 -8.57 -0.46 29.45
C ALA A 200 -7.81 0.62 28.65
N PRO A 201 -6.67 0.28 28.03
CA PRO A 201 -5.92 1.21 27.21
C PRO A 201 -6.77 1.73 26.03
N PRO A 202 -6.45 2.89 25.45
CA PRO A 202 -7.05 3.32 24.19
C PRO A 202 -6.66 2.34 23.06
N LEU A 203 -7.46 2.33 21.99
CA LEU A 203 -7.09 1.58 20.78
C LEU A 203 -5.79 2.15 20.17
N PRO A 204 -4.95 1.30 19.56
CA PRO A 204 -3.72 1.76 18.93
C PRO A 204 -4.01 2.61 17.69
N ALA A 205 -3.05 3.47 17.31
CA ALA A 205 -3.19 4.37 16.15
C ALA A 205 -3.42 3.60 14.84
N ASN A 206 -2.83 2.41 14.71
CA ASN A 206 -3.01 1.48 13.60
C ASN A 206 -4.10 0.43 13.84
N PHE A 207 -5.16 0.77 14.56
CA PHE A 207 -6.34 -0.11 14.73
C PHE A 207 -7.03 -0.47 13.39
N ALA A 208 -6.94 0.40 12.38
CA ALA A 208 -7.58 0.19 11.09
C ALA A 208 -6.94 -0.95 10.26
N ILE A 209 -7.74 -1.58 9.40
CA ILE A 209 -7.26 -2.61 8.46
C ILE A 209 -6.71 -1.89 7.22
N PRO A 210 -5.50 -2.21 6.73
CA PRO A 210 -4.97 -1.59 5.51
C PRO A 210 -5.83 -1.93 4.28
N PRO A 211 -5.91 -1.02 3.29
CA PRO A 211 -6.59 -1.30 2.04
C PRO A 211 -5.90 -2.45 1.29
N ASN A 212 -6.68 -3.24 0.54
CA ASN A 212 -6.18 -4.36 -0.27
C ASN A 212 -5.34 -5.39 0.52
N GLU A 213 -5.64 -5.60 1.80
CA GLU A 213 -4.98 -6.62 2.61
C GLU A 213 -4.99 -8.00 1.93
N ALA A 214 -3.87 -8.72 2.02
CA ALA A 214 -3.72 -10.03 1.44
C ALA A 214 -4.76 -11.03 1.97
N GLU A 215 -5.33 -11.84 1.06
CA GLU A 215 -6.42 -12.74 1.42
C GLU A 215 -6.06 -13.83 2.42
N GLY A 216 -4.77 -14.13 2.60
CA GLY A 216 -4.35 -14.93 3.75
C GLY A 216 -4.93 -14.36 5.05
N PHE A 217 -4.80 -13.06 5.28
CA PHE A 217 -5.27 -12.42 6.51
C PHE A 217 -6.78 -12.19 6.48
N SER A 218 -7.33 -11.59 5.43
CA SER A 218 -8.74 -11.22 5.40
C SER A 218 -9.69 -12.42 5.43
N LEU A 219 -9.32 -13.57 4.85
CA LEU A 219 -10.11 -14.81 4.95
C LEU A 219 -10.20 -15.35 6.38
N ARG A 220 -9.12 -15.22 7.15
CA ARG A 220 -9.13 -15.62 8.56
C ARG A 220 -10.01 -14.68 9.38
N ARG A 221 -9.84 -13.37 9.20
CA ARG A 221 -10.64 -12.34 9.88
C ARG A 221 -12.13 -12.48 9.55
N GLY A 222 -12.46 -12.83 8.30
CA GLY A 222 -13.82 -12.93 7.80
C GLY A 222 -14.60 -14.18 8.19
N SER A 223 -13.99 -15.15 8.87
CA SER A 223 -14.64 -16.43 9.23
C SER A 223 -15.89 -16.26 10.11
N GLU A 224 -16.89 -17.15 9.95
CA GLU A 224 -18.19 -17.05 10.62
C GLU A 224 -18.28 -17.93 11.87
N PRO A 225 -19.17 -17.62 12.84
CA PRO A 225 -19.42 -18.47 13.99
C PRO A 225 -19.86 -19.87 13.54
N GLY A 226 -19.12 -20.89 13.98
CA GLY A 226 -19.29 -22.28 13.54
C GLY A 226 -18.15 -22.78 12.64
N ASP A 227 -17.41 -21.88 12.02
CA ASP A 227 -16.19 -22.23 11.28
C ASP A 227 -15.06 -22.60 12.24
N SER A 228 -14.27 -23.61 11.87
CA SER A 228 -13.09 -24.00 12.65
C SER A 228 -12.04 -22.90 12.78
N MET A 229 -12.03 -21.94 11.84
CA MET A 229 -11.15 -20.78 11.83
C MET A 229 -11.61 -19.70 12.80
N TYR A 230 -12.92 -19.48 12.94
CA TYR A 230 -13.48 -18.47 13.85
C TYR A 230 -13.07 -18.74 15.30
N ARG A 231 -13.08 -20.01 15.75
CA ARG A 231 -12.58 -20.36 17.10
C ARG A 231 -11.11 -19.95 17.33
N LYS A 232 -10.32 -19.83 16.27
CA LYS A 232 -8.90 -19.44 16.34
C LYS A 232 -8.66 -17.94 16.12
N HIS A 233 -9.69 -17.17 15.76
CA HIS A 233 -9.65 -15.72 15.59
C HIS A 233 -11.07 -15.14 15.71
N PRO A 234 -11.66 -15.12 16.93
CA PRO A 234 -13.10 -14.92 17.10
C PRO A 234 -13.50 -13.44 17.22
N THR A 235 -12.94 -12.55 16.39
CA THR A 235 -13.01 -11.08 16.61
C THR A 235 -13.92 -10.33 15.66
N LYS A 236 -14.49 -10.99 14.64
CA LYS A 236 -15.27 -10.38 13.55
C LYS A 236 -16.37 -9.42 14.01
N PHE A 237 -17.00 -9.69 15.16
CA PHE A 237 -18.12 -8.90 15.69
C PHE A 237 -17.76 -8.11 16.94
N TRP A 238 -16.48 -7.94 17.24
CA TRP A 238 -16.05 -7.17 18.40
C TRP A 238 -16.32 -5.68 18.20
N THR A 239 -16.81 -5.03 19.26
CA THR A 239 -16.83 -3.58 19.37
C THR A 239 -15.46 -3.04 19.74
N GLU A 240 -15.23 -1.74 19.56
CA GLU A 240 -14.02 -1.05 20.04
C GLU A 240 -13.79 -1.27 21.53
N ASP A 241 -14.86 -1.28 22.34
CA ASP A 241 -14.77 -1.57 23.78
C ASP A 241 -14.25 -2.99 24.07
N GLN A 242 -14.69 -3.98 23.30
CA GLN A 242 -14.20 -5.36 23.44
C GLN A 242 -12.72 -5.47 23.05
N TRP A 243 -12.28 -4.77 22.02
CA TRP A 243 -10.85 -4.69 21.67
C TRP A 243 -10.01 -4.10 22.81
N ARG A 244 -10.47 -3.00 23.42
CA ARG A 244 -9.79 -2.39 24.57
C ARG A 244 -9.76 -3.33 25.77
N GLN A 245 -10.87 -4.01 26.06
CA GLN A 245 -10.93 -5.01 27.15
C GLN A 245 -9.99 -6.19 26.90
N TYR A 246 -9.84 -6.63 25.64
CA TYR A 246 -8.88 -7.66 25.27
C TYR A 246 -7.44 -7.21 25.55
N MET A 247 -7.05 -6.01 25.11
CA MET A 247 -5.73 -5.44 25.38
C MET A 247 -5.45 -5.35 26.89
N TYR A 248 -6.43 -4.89 27.67
CA TYR A 248 -6.32 -4.88 29.13
C TYR A 248 -6.03 -6.27 29.71
N GLY A 249 -6.79 -7.29 29.28
CA GLY A 249 -6.60 -8.64 29.76
C GLY A 249 -5.24 -9.22 29.39
N TYR A 250 -4.79 -8.97 28.15
CA TYR A 250 -3.45 -9.33 27.71
C TYR A 250 -2.36 -8.68 28.58
N ASP A 251 -2.47 -7.37 28.85
CA ASP A 251 -1.53 -6.62 29.68
C ASP A 251 -1.41 -7.21 31.10
N ARG A 252 -2.53 -7.59 31.72
CA ARG A 252 -2.54 -8.22 33.05
C ARG A 252 -1.92 -9.61 33.07
N LEU A 253 -2.10 -10.40 32.00
CA LEU A 253 -1.44 -11.70 31.86
C LEU A 253 0.08 -11.54 31.73
N LEU A 254 0.53 -10.50 31.03
CA LEU A 254 1.94 -10.19 30.87
C LEU A 254 2.57 -9.78 32.22
N GLU A 255 1.90 -8.93 33.00
CA GLU A 255 2.35 -8.57 34.36
C GLU A 255 2.44 -9.79 35.29
N MET A 256 1.53 -10.75 35.15
CA MET A 256 1.55 -11.99 35.93
C MET A 256 2.78 -12.85 35.60
N VAL A 257 3.11 -13.04 34.32
CA VAL A 257 4.31 -13.81 33.95
C VAL A 257 5.59 -13.04 34.29
N ASP A 258 5.59 -11.72 34.18
CA ASP A 258 6.71 -10.87 34.62
C ASP A 258 7.02 -11.06 36.12
N ALA A 259 6.00 -11.13 36.98
CA ALA A 259 6.20 -11.40 38.39
C ALA A 259 6.89 -12.76 38.65
N HIS A 260 6.65 -13.76 37.81
CA HIS A 260 7.38 -15.03 37.87
C HIS A 260 8.82 -14.91 37.37
N ILE A 261 9.05 -14.19 36.27
CA ILE A 261 10.40 -13.90 35.73
C ILE A 261 11.23 -13.18 36.78
N LYS A 262 10.66 -12.17 37.43
CA LYS A 262 11.31 -11.43 38.51
C LYS A 262 11.83 -12.35 39.61
N LEU A 263 11.01 -13.30 40.06
CA LEU A 263 11.41 -14.25 41.10
C LEU A 263 12.55 -15.19 40.65
N VAL A 264 12.60 -15.57 39.38
CA VAL A 264 13.72 -16.36 38.82
C VAL A 264 15.01 -15.55 38.83
N ILE A 265 14.97 -14.30 38.35
CA ILE A 265 16.15 -13.43 38.31
C ILE A 265 16.62 -13.03 39.72
N ASP A 266 15.70 -12.75 40.63
CA ASP A 266 16.01 -12.46 42.03
C ASP A 266 16.65 -13.67 42.73
N GLU A 267 16.24 -14.90 42.41
CA GLU A 267 16.85 -16.11 42.96
C GLU A 267 18.28 -16.33 42.42
N LEU A 268 18.52 -16.13 41.11
CA LEU A 268 19.88 -16.16 40.56
C LEU A 268 20.80 -15.16 41.27
N GLU A 269 20.30 -13.97 41.58
CA GLU A 269 21.04 -12.96 42.33
C GLU A 269 21.27 -13.39 43.79
N ALA A 270 20.26 -13.93 44.45
CA ALA A 270 20.34 -14.39 45.84
C ALA A 270 21.33 -15.54 46.03
N GLN A 271 21.46 -16.43 45.05
CA GLN A 271 22.44 -17.52 45.04
C GLN A 271 23.83 -17.07 44.54
N GLY A 272 24.00 -15.80 44.16
CA GLY A 272 25.27 -15.27 43.63
C GLY A 272 25.63 -15.80 42.24
N LEU A 273 24.68 -16.35 41.49
CA LEU A 273 24.90 -16.95 40.17
C LEU A 273 24.74 -15.94 39.03
N LEU A 274 24.06 -14.82 39.26
CA LEU A 274 23.70 -13.86 38.21
C LEU A 274 24.89 -13.26 37.45
N GLU A 275 26.04 -13.01 38.10
CA GLU A 275 27.24 -12.46 37.45
C GLU A 275 27.93 -13.46 36.51
N ASN A 276 27.69 -14.77 36.70
CA ASN A 276 28.20 -15.84 35.85
C ASN A 276 27.10 -16.45 34.96
N THR A 277 25.97 -15.77 34.79
CA THR A 277 24.85 -16.28 33.99
C THR A 277 24.52 -15.31 32.86
N VAL A 278 24.55 -15.80 31.63
CA VAL A 278 23.95 -15.12 30.47
C VAL A 278 22.44 -15.37 30.52
N VAL A 279 21.65 -14.31 30.59
CA VAL A 279 20.19 -14.36 30.57
C VAL A 279 19.71 -13.88 29.20
N ILE A 280 18.98 -14.74 28.49
CA ILE A 280 18.34 -14.44 27.21
C ILE A 280 16.83 -14.45 27.45
N TYR A 281 16.16 -13.35 27.15
CA TYR A 281 14.70 -13.23 27.21
C TYR A 281 14.11 -13.06 25.81
N THR A 282 13.09 -13.84 25.47
CA THR A 282 12.38 -13.69 24.19
C THR A 282 10.93 -14.18 24.21
N SER A 283 10.28 -14.11 23.06
CA SER A 283 8.99 -14.74 22.79
C SER A 283 9.02 -15.59 21.52
N ASP A 284 8.10 -16.55 21.42
CA ASP A 284 7.96 -17.38 20.23
C ASP A 284 7.19 -16.71 19.09
N HIS A 285 6.29 -15.80 19.41
CA HIS A 285 5.62 -14.88 18.49
C HIS A 285 4.91 -13.80 19.31
N GLY A 286 4.43 -12.75 18.66
CA GLY A 286 3.65 -11.71 19.30
C GLY A 286 2.14 -11.97 19.34
N ASP A 287 1.40 -10.91 19.61
CA ASP A 287 -0.05 -10.79 19.63
C ASP A 287 -0.43 -9.53 18.84
N GLY A 288 -1.49 -9.59 18.02
CA GLY A 288 -1.97 -8.41 17.29
C GLY A 288 -2.35 -7.23 18.18
N HIS A 289 -2.65 -7.45 19.47
CA HIS A 289 -2.91 -6.40 20.47
C HIS A 289 -3.83 -5.26 19.97
N ALA A 290 -4.87 -5.67 19.22
CA ALA A 290 -5.85 -4.84 18.52
C ALA A 290 -5.38 -4.08 17.27
N ALA A 291 -4.08 -3.97 16.99
CA ALA A 291 -3.59 -3.41 15.73
C ALA A 291 -4.17 -4.19 14.55
N HIS A 292 -4.55 -3.49 13.48
CA HIS A 292 -5.19 -4.05 12.29
C HIS A 292 -6.46 -4.88 12.56
N GLN A 293 -7.17 -4.56 13.66
CA GLN A 293 -8.26 -5.36 14.22
C GLN A 293 -7.87 -6.84 14.36
N TRP A 294 -6.66 -7.09 14.83
CA TRP A 294 -6.09 -8.42 14.97
C TRP A 294 -5.85 -8.77 16.43
N ASN A 295 -6.21 -10.00 16.79
CA ASN A 295 -5.81 -10.60 18.06
C ASN A 295 -4.92 -11.81 17.79
N GLN A 296 -4.10 -12.16 18.78
CA GLN A 296 -3.26 -13.34 18.74
C GLN A 296 -2.29 -13.28 17.56
N LYS A 297 -2.16 -14.38 16.83
CA LYS A 297 -1.04 -14.69 15.95
C LYS A 297 -1.53 -14.94 14.53
N MET A 298 -0.68 -15.54 13.68
CA MET A 298 -1.00 -15.85 12.28
C MET A 298 -1.22 -14.61 11.38
N THR A 299 -0.40 -13.57 11.57
CA THR A 299 -0.23 -12.45 10.65
C THR A 299 1.25 -12.04 10.60
N PHE A 300 1.64 -11.29 9.57
CA PHE A 300 2.99 -10.72 9.42
C PHE A 300 3.11 -9.26 9.88
N TYR A 301 2.02 -8.65 10.36
CA TYR A 301 2.08 -7.33 11.01
C TYR A 301 3.03 -7.34 12.21
N GLU A 302 3.70 -6.21 12.44
CA GLU A 302 4.74 -6.00 13.45
C GLU A 302 4.32 -6.59 14.79
N GLU A 303 3.09 -6.36 15.25
CA GLU A 303 2.64 -6.78 16.58
C GLU A 303 2.66 -8.30 16.75
N ALA A 304 2.46 -9.09 15.69
CA ALA A 304 2.51 -10.55 15.77
C ALA A 304 3.89 -11.15 15.47
N ILE A 305 4.75 -10.44 14.73
CA ILE A 305 6.02 -10.97 14.24
C ILE A 305 7.25 -10.41 14.92
N ASN A 306 7.19 -9.17 15.38
CA ASN A 306 8.23 -8.52 16.16
C ASN A 306 8.06 -8.95 17.62
N VAL A 307 9.11 -9.53 18.19
CA VAL A 307 9.11 -10.12 19.53
C VAL A 307 10.15 -9.46 20.42
N PRO A 308 9.95 -9.44 21.75
CA PRO A 308 11.00 -9.05 22.68
C PRO A 308 12.25 -9.91 22.45
N PHE A 309 13.41 -9.28 22.49
CA PHE A 309 14.67 -10.00 22.53
C PHE A 309 15.70 -9.20 23.34
N ILE A 310 16.06 -9.74 24.51
CA ILE A 310 16.99 -9.11 25.45
C ILE A 310 18.07 -10.11 25.79
N VAL A 311 19.34 -9.69 25.74
CA VAL A 311 20.46 -10.50 26.22
C VAL A 311 21.23 -9.72 27.27
N SER A 312 21.40 -10.30 28.45
CA SER A 312 22.16 -9.71 29.55
C SER A 312 23.17 -10.67 30.15
N TRP A 313 24.33 -10.13 30.51
CA TRP A 313 25.34 -10.80 31.32
C TRP A 313 25.89 -9.76 32.29
N LYS A 314 25.39 -9.80 33.53
CA LYS A 314 25.62 -8.73 34.52
C LYS A 314 27.11 -8.44 34.69
N GLY A 315 27.51 -7.21 34.34
CA GLY A 315 28.89 -6.74 34.41
C GLY A 315 29.76 -7.03 33.19
N LYS A 316 29.22 -7.69 32.16
CA LYS A 316 29.92 -8.02 30.90
C LYS A 316 29.22 -7.41 29.68
N THR A 317 27.89 -7.44 29.61
CA THR A 317 27.12 -6.77 28.55
C THR A 317 27.10 -5.26 28.71
N LYS A 318 26.82 -4.54 27.62
CA LYS A 318 26.49 -3.12 27.68
C LYS A 318 25.11 -2.92 28.29
N ALA A 319 25.09 -2.60 29.57
CA ALA A 319 23.88 -2.42 30.37
C ALA A 319 22.98 -1.30 29.84
N GLY A 320 21.69 -1.60 29.64
CA GLY A 320 20.64 -0.64 29.30
C GLY A 320 20.66 -0.14 27.86
N VAL A 321 21.37 -0.81 26.94
CA VAL A 321 21.39 -0.43 25.53
C VAL A 321 20.12 -0.90 24.83
N ILE A 322 19.54 -0.02 24.01
CA ILE A 322 18.46 -0.33 23.08
C ILE A 322 19.07 -0.29 21.67
N ASP A 323 19.06 -1.43 21.00
CA ASP A 323 19.54 -1.59 19.62
C ASP A 323 18.33 -1.56 18.67
N GLU A 324 18.32 -0.56 17.79
CA GLU A 324 17.27 -0.31 16.80
C GLU A 324 17.71 -0.66 15.37
N GLU A 325 18.93 -1.13 15.19
CA GLU A 325 19.53 -1.37 13.88
C GLU A 325 19.66 -2.87 13.60
N MET A 326 20.03 -3.70 14.57
CA MET A 326 20.35 -5.09 14.31
C MET A 326 19.10 -5.93 14.00
N LEU A 327 18.97 -6.34 12.74
CA LEU A 327 17.96 -7.29 12.30
C LEU A 327 18.26 -8.70 12.82
N SER A 328 17.36 -9.23 13.66
CA SER A 328 17.47 -10.55 14.27
C SER A 328 16.29 -11.45 13.89
N ASN A 329 16.56 -12.72 13.63
CA ASN A 329 15.56 -13.77 13.53
C ASN A 329 15.73 -14.71 14.73
N THR A 330 14.89 -14.55 15.77
CA THR A 330 15.13 -15.18 17.08
C THR A 330 15.04 -16.70 17.06
N GLY A 331 14.34 -17.28 16.08
CA GLY A 331 14.30 -18.74 15.92
C GLY A 331 15.56 -19.32 15.25
N LEU A 332 16.33 -18.51 14.54
CA LEU A 332 17.59 -18.92 13.91
C LEU A 332 18.81 -18.52 14.75
N ASP A 333 18.80 -17.34 15.35
CA ASP A 333 20.00 -16.68 15.90
C ASP A 333 20.32 -17.09 17.34
N ILE A 334 19.31 -17.48 18.11
CA ILE A 334 19.51 -17.92 19.50
C ILE A 334 20.40 -19.15 19.56
N PHE A 335 20.29 -20.06 18.58
CA PHE A 335 21.08 -21.28 18.54
C PHE A 335 22.59 -21.01 18.42
N PRO A 336 23.10 -20.35 17.35
CA PRO A 336 24.52 -20.05 17.23
C PRO A 336 25.04 -19.13 18.34
N THR A 337 24.22 -18.16 18.80
CA THR A 337 24.59 -17.26 19.92
C THR A 337 24.83 -18.02 21.23
N ILE A 338 23.97 -19.00 21.56
CA ILE A 338 24.16 -19.85 22.75
C ILE A 338 25.41 -20.72 22.63
N LEU A 339 25.67 -21.27 21.43
CA LEU A 339 26.90 -22.03 21.19
C LEU A 339 28.16 -21.16 21.37
N SER A 340 28.12 -19.92 20.88
CA SER A 340 29.23 -18.97 20.99
C SER A 340 29.55 -18.65 22.45
N PHE A 341 28.55 -18.30 23.26
CA PHE A 341 28.72 -18.10 24.70
C PHE A 341 29.27 -19.34 25.43
N ALA A 342 28.92 -20.53 24.95
CA ALA A 342 29.40 -21.80 25.50
C ALA A 342 30.80 -22.21 25.00
N GLY A 343 31.40 -21.46 24.07
CA GLY A 343 32.67 -21.81 23.43
C GLY A 343 32.58 -23.02 22.51
N VAL A 344 31.38 -23.32 21.98
CA VAL A 344 31.12 -24.44 21.08
C VAL A 344 31.20 -23.96 19.63
N PRO A 345 31.92 -24.65 18.72
CA PRO A 345 31.94 -24.29 17.31
C PRO A 345 30.55 -24.29 16.69
N ILE A 346 30.22 -23.20 15.98
CA ILE A 346 28.93 -23.05 15.29
C ILE A 346 28.96 -23.89 14.01
N PRO A 347 27.99 -24.80 13.78
CA PRO A 347 27.91 -25.58 12.55
C PRO A 347 27.58 -24.72 11.33
N ASP A 348 28.27 -24.94 10.21
CA ASP A 348 28.02 -24.27 8.91
C ASP A 348 26.60 -24.49 8.36
N SER A 349 25.87 -25.49 8.87
CA SER A 349 24.50 -25.78 8.48
C SER A 349 23.46 -24.80 9.07
N LEU A 350 23.86 -23.96 10.01
CA LEU A 350 22.97 -22.95 10.61
C LEU A 350 22.99 -21.68 9.77
N HIS A 351 21.81 -21.09 9.54
CA HIS A 351 21.68 -19.83 8.80
C HIS A 351 21.48 -18.60 9.70
N GLY A 352 21.40 -18.81 11.02
CA GLY A 352 21.32 -17.73 12.00
C GLY A 352 22.66 -17.03 12.20
N LEU A 353 22.60 -15.78 12.69
CA LEU A 353 23.78 -15.02 13.08
C LEU A 353 24.14 -15.26 14.55
N ASP A 354 25.44 -15.29 14.84
CA ASP A 354 25.96 -15.17 16.19
C ASP A 354 25.93 -13.69 16.62
N LEU A 355 25.23 -13.41 17.72
CA LEU A 355 25.04 -12.06 18.25
C LEU A 355 25.95 -11.75 19.46
N THR A 356 26.86 -12.66 19.83
CA THR A 356 27.69 -12.49 21.03
C THR A 356 28.55 -11.23 20.98
N SER A 357 29.15 -10.89 19.83
CA SER A 357 29.96 -9.67 19.69
C SER A 357 29.11 -8.41 19.86
N GLN A 358 27.94 -8.33 19.22
CA GLN A 358 27.01 -7.20 19.35
C GLN A 358 26.58 -6.99 20.80
N VAL A 359 26.35 -8.09 21.52
CA VAL A 359 25.91 -8.07 22.92
C VAL A 359 27.03 -7.61 23.88
N LEU A 360 28.28 -8.06 23.66
CA LEU A 360 29.41 -7.76 24.55
C LEU A 360 30.10 -6.43 24.23
N GLU A 361 30.21 -6.10 22.94
CA GLU A 361 31.04 -5.00 22.44
C GLU A 361 30.20 -3.82 21.92
N GLY A 362 28.90 -3.98 21.69
CA GLY A 362 27.95 -2.99 21.14
C GLY A 362 28.12 -2.66 19.66
N ALA A 363 27.32 -1.71 19.16
CA ALA A 363 27.10 -1.45 17.74
C ALA A 363 28.35 -1.44 16.84
N VAL A 364 28.20 -2.18 15.75
CA VAL A 364 28.92 -2.30 14.47
C VAL A 364 30.07 -1.30 14.24
N ASP A 365 31.30 -1.81 14.24
CA ASP A 365 32.35 -1.27 13.37
C ASP A 365 32.26 -1.93 11.97
N ASP A 366 32.95 -1.37 10.97
CA ASP A 366 32.98 -1.91 9.59
C ASP A 366 33.38 -3.40 9.49
N GLU A 367 33.83 -4.04 10.58
CA GLU A 367 34.28 -5.43 10.65
C GLU A 367 33.23 -6.41 11.20
N THR A 368 32.10 -5.95 11.76
CA THR A 368 31.06 -6.83 12.33
C THR A 368 29.83 -6.93 11.42
N PRO A 369 29.60 -8.02 10.65
CA PRO A 369 28.54 -8.07 9.65
C PRO A 369 27.15 -8.14 10.30
N GLY A 370 26.29 -7.16 10.01
CA GLY A 370 24.83 -7.32 10.17
C GLY A 370 24.24 -8.23 9.08
N ARG A 371 22.90 -8.29 9.01
CA ARG A 371 22.19 -8.81 7.83
C ARG A 371 21.36 -7.71 7.20
N ASP A 372 21.17 -7.80 5.89
CA ASP A 372 20.37 -6.82 5.15
C ASP A 372 18.86 -7.05 5.34
N TYR A 373 18.45 -8.31 5.58
CA TYR A 373 17.05 -8.67 5.75
C TYR A 373 16.84 -9.90 6.64
N VAL A 374 15.64 -10.03 7.20
CA VAL A 374 15.11 -11.26 7.83
C VAL A 374 13.95 -11.81 7.01
N VAL A 375 13.76 -13.14 7.08
CA VAL A 375 12.63 -13.81 6.44
C VAL A 375 11.79 -14.57 7.46
N SER A 376 10.48 -14.53 7.27
CA SER A 376 9.52 -15.33 8.03
C SER A 376 8.50 -16.02 7.13
N GLU A 377 7.85 -17.04 7.67
CA GLU A 377 6.95 -17.94 6.96
C GLU A 377 5.60 -18.02 7.66
N ILE A 378 4.54 -18.26 6.89
CA ILE A 378 3.22 -18.59 7.43
C ILE A 378 2.47 -19.48 6.46
N ASN A 379 1.65 -20.39 6.97
CA ASN A 379 0.59 -21.04 6.21
C ASN A 379 -0.75 -20.57 6.78
N GLN A 380 -1.58 -19.97 5.95
CA GLN A 380 -2.78 -19.27 6.37
C GLN A 380 -3.95 -19.58 5.42
N ALA A 381 -5.03 -20.11 5.98
CA ALA A 381 -6.13 -20.69 5.21
C ALA A 381 -5.60 -21.73 4.19
N GLN A 382 -5.81 -21.51 2.89
CA GLN A 382 -5.28 -22.34 1.81
C GLN A 382 -3.94 -21.86 1.24
N TYR A 383 -3.42 -20.71 1.67
CA TYR A 383 -2.23 -20.08 1.10
C TYR A 383 -1.00 -20.26 1.99
N LYS A 384 0.16 -20.32 1.37
CA LYS A 384 1.46 -20.19 2.02
C LYS A 384 1.96 -18.77 1.78
N GLY A 385 2.61 -18.19 2.79
CA GLY A 385 3.12 -16.83 2.75
C GLY A 385 4.57 -16.77 3.22
N ARG A 386 5.30 -15.81 2.65
CA ARG A 386 6.63 -15.38 3.08
C ARG A 386 6.64 -13.89 3.32
N MET A 387 7.50 -13.47 4.22
CA MET A 387 7.73 -12.06 4.51
C MET A 387 9.24 -11.80 4.52
N VAL A 388 9.66 -10.68 3.96
CA VAL A 388 11.02 -10.12 4.05
C VAL A 388 10.92 -8.77 4.77
N VAL A 389 11.70 -8.56 5.83
CA VAL A 389 11.90 -7.24 6.46
C VAL A 389 13.33 -6.79 6.27
N THR A 390 13.51 -5.58 5.76
CA THR A 390 14.77 -4.83 5.74
C THR A 390 14.73 -3.73 6.82
N GLN A 391 15.72 -2.83 6.85
CA GLN A 391 15.64 -1.66 7.74
C GLN A 391 14.40 -0.81 7.44
N ASP A 392 14.16 -0.52 6.17
CA ASP A 392 13.20 0.52 5.81
C ASP A 392 11.86 -0.03 5.33
N PHE A 393 11.80 -1.31 4.95
CA PHE A 393 10.63 -1.88 4.27
C PHE A 393 10.27 -3.27 4.78
N LYS A 394 8.98 -3.60 4.66
CA LYS A 394 8.45 -4.96 4.81
C LYS A 394 7.72 -5.39 3.56
N TYR A 395 8.11 -6.54 3.05
CA TYR A 395 7.51 -7.18 1.89
C TYR A 395 6.83 -8.49 2.28
N ILE A 396 5.61 -8.71 1.80
CA ILE A 396 4.82 -9.91 2.05
C ILE A 396 4.37 -10.48 0.71
N LEU A 397 4.50 -11.80 0.55
CA LEU A 397 4.01 -12.53 -0.61
C LEU A 397 3.29 -13.81 -0.18
N PHE A 398 2.08 -14.01 -0.67
CA PHE A 398 1.33 -15.27 -0.62
C PHE A 398 1.37 -15.98 -1.98
N ASP A 399 1.26 -17.31 -1.97
CA ASP A 399 1.22 -18.15 -3.18
C ASP A 399 -0.14 -18.16 -3.91
N GLY A 400 -1.07 -17.29 -3.50
CA GLY A 400 -2.37 -17.09 -4.13
C GLY A 400 -3.24 -16.07 -3.41
N GLY A 401 -4.36 -15.72 -4.04
CA GLY A 401 -5.22 -14.59 -3.67
C GLY A 401 -5.30 -13.56 -4.80
N LYS A 402 -6.25 -12.62 -4.75
CA LYS A 402 -6.32 -11.48 -5.67
C LYS A 402 -5.31 -10.40 -5.31
N ASN A 403 -4.99 -10.25 -4.02
CA ASN A 403 -4.02 -9.30 -3.48
C ASN A 403 -2.91 -10.03 -2.68
N PRO A 404 -2.19 -11.00 -3.24
CA PRO A 404 -1.25 -11.81 -2.48
C PRO A 404 0.03 -11.07 -2.10
N GLU A 405 0.25 -9.85 -2.58
CA GLU A 405 1.50 -9.12 -2.43
C GLU A 405 1.30 -7.78 -1.74
N GLN A 406 2.14 -7.49 -0.74
CA GLN A 406 2.13 -6.22 -0.02
C GLN A 406 3.56 -5.71 0.23
N LEU A 407 3.80 -4.41 0.01
CA LEU A 407 5.02 -3.71 0.41
C LEU A 407 4.63 -2.55 1.34
N PHE A 408 5.27 -2.44 2.48
CA PHE A 408 5.10 -1.35 3.45
C PHE A 408 6.41 -0.60 3.65
N ASP A 409 6.35 0.73 3.63
CA ASP A 409 7.43 1.62 4.04
C ASP A 409 7.37 1.78 5.56
N LEU A 410 8.27 1.12 6.28
CA LEU A 410 8.28 1.12 7.75
C LEU A 410 8.81 2.43 8.34
N VAL A 411 9.45 3.29 7.54
CA VAL A 411 9.95 4.59 7.97
C VAL A 411 8.82 5.60 7.98
N ASN A 412 8.05 5.67 6.90
CA ASN A 412 6.95 6.63 6.73
C ASN A 412 5.61 6.10 7.25
N ASP A 413 5.43 4.78 7.29
CA ASP A 413 4.25 4.08 7.80
C ASP A 413 4.64 2.92 8.74
N PRO A 414 5.18 3.21 9.94
CA PRO A 414 5.54 2.20 10.92
C PRO A 414 4.33 1.40 11.44
N GLY A 415 3.11 1.89 11.18
CA GLY A 415 1.86 1.25 11.56
C GLY A 415 1.27 0.34 10.48
N GLU A 416 1.92 0.18 9.33
CA GLU A 416 1.52 -0.74 8.23
C GLU A 416 0.07 -0.54 7.74
N LEU A 417 -0.37 0.71 7.65
CA LEU A 417 -1.73 1.08 7.23
C LEU A 417 -1.85 1.36 5.73
N GLN A 418 -0.76 1.70 5.04
CA GLN A 418 -0.74 2.16 3.65
C GLN A 418 0.27 1.34 2.84
N PRO A 419 -0.14 0.21 2.24
CA PRO A 419 0.75 -0.55 1.39
C PRO A 419 1.10 0.25 0.12
N VAL A 420 2.40 0.35 -0.18
CA VAL A 420 2.97 1.02 -1.36
C VAL A 420 3.23 0.05 -2.53
N THR A 421 2.68 -1.16 -2.49
CA THR A 421 2.90 -2.23 -3.48
C THR A 421 2.69 -1.80 -4.92
N TYR A 422 1.72 -0.92 -5.15
CA TYR A 422 1.33 -0.47 -6.50
C TYR A 422 1.71 0.99 -6.76
N ASP A 423 2.50 1.58 -5.86
CA ASP A 423 3.06 2.91 -6.04
C ASP A 423 4.30 2.82 -6.94
N GLN A 424 4.30 3.62 -8.01
CA GLN A 424 5.35 3.62 -9.01
C GLN A 424 6.69 4.10 -8.44
N ASP A 425 6.66 5.00 -7.45
CA ASP A 425 7.87 5.54 -6.82
C ASP A 425 8.63 4.47 -6.02
N TYR A 426 7.93 3.39 -5.62
CA TYR A 426 8.49 2.26 -4.88
C TYR A 426 8.78 1.03 -5.76
N ARG A 427 8.68 1.16 -7.09
CA ARG A 427 8.82 0.04 -8.03
C ARG A 427 10.16 -0.69 -7.92
N GLU A 428 11.26 0.07 -7.85
CA GLU A 428 12.60 -0.51 -7.70
C GLU A 428 12.76 -1.21 -6.35
N THR A 429 12.25 -0.61 -5.28
CA THR A 429 12.22 -1.20 -3.93
C THR A 429 11.45 -2.52 -3.93
N LEU A 430 10.27 -2.57 -4.56
CA LEU A 430 9.48 -3.79 -4.69
C LEU A 430 10.25 -4.89 -5.42
N LEU A 431 10.92 -4.58 -6.53
CA LEU A 431 11.76 -5.55 -7.26
C LEU A 431 12.89 -6.06 -6.40
N ALA A 432 13.59 -5.17 -5.69
CA ALA A 432 14.68 -5.57 -4.81
C ALA A 432 14.20 -6.54 -3.72
N HIS A 433 13.02 -6.33 -3.14
CA HIS A 433 12.47 -7.22 -2.12
C HIS A 433 12.00 -8.57 -2.66
N ARG A 434 11.52 -8.62 -3.91
CA ARG A 434 11.25 -9.88 -4.62
C ARG A 434 12.53 -10.66 -4.84
N ASP A 435 13.58 -9.99 -5.31
CA ASP A 435 14.88 -10.62 -5.54
C ASP A 435 15.47 -11.14 -4.22
N MET A 436 15.37 -10.39 -3.12
CA MET A 436 15.78 -10.86 -1.78
C MET A 436 15.02 -12.13 -1.35
N LEU A 437 13.71 -12.21 -1.64
CA LEU A 437 12.92 -13.39 -1.32
C LEU A 437 13.33 -14.60 -2.18
N VAL A 438 13.61 -14.40 -3.47
CA VAL A 438 14.13 -15.44 -4.38
C VAL A 438 15.50 -15.92 -3.92
N ASP A 439 16.41 -14.99 -3.59
CA ASP A 439 17.75 -15.31 -3.07
C ASP A 439 17.66 -16.14 -1.79
N TRP A 440 16.76 -15.78 -0.87
CA TRP A 440 16.54 -16.54 0.35
C TRP A 440 15.95 -17.93 0.07
N HIS A 441 14.95 -18.00 -0.82
CA HIS A 441 14.35 -19.26 -1.25
C HIS A 441 15.41 -20.23 -1.80
N ASP A 442 16.30 -19.75 -2.66
CA ASP A 442 17.40 -20.53 -3.22
C ASP A 442 18.39 -20.95 -2.12
N LYS A 443 18.76 -20.01 -1.24
CA LYS A 443 19.70 -20.23 -0.13
C LYS A 443 19.26 -21.37 0.79
N ILE A 444 17.96 -21.49 1.09
CA ILE A 444 17.44 -22.55 1.96
C ILE A 444 16.82 -23.73 1.20
N SER A 445 16.77 -23.64 -0.14
CA SER A 445 16.08 -24.58 -1.03
C SER A 445 14.63 -24.81 -0.59
N ASP A 446 13.83 -23.74 -0.49
CA ASP A 446 12.43 -23.78 -0.01
C ASP A 446 11.47 -24.33 -1.08
N GLU A 447 11.58 -25.63 -1.38
CA GLU A 447 10.74 -26.30 -2.39
C GLU A 447 9.22 -26.27 -2.08
N ASP A 448 8.84 -25.86 -0.86
CA ASP A 448 7.45 -25.77 -0.42
C ASP A 448 6.76 -24.46 -0.83
N PHE A 449 7.49 -23.46 -1.33
CA PHE A 449 6.94 -22.15 -1.67
C PHE A 449 7.48 -21.66 -3.01
N ASP A 450 6.60 -21.13 -3.85
CA ASP A 450 7.00 -20.48 -5.10
C ASP A 450 7.38 -19.02 -4.82
N ALA A 451 8.67 -18.78 -4.56
CA ALA A 451 9.20 -17.44 -4.34
C ALA A 451 9.24 -16.58 -5.61
N THR A 452 9.16 -17.20 -6.79
CA THR A 452 9.01 -16.45 -8.04
C THR A 452 7.60 -15.90 -8.22
N GLY A 453 6.64 -16.40 -7.42
CA GLY A 453 5.25 -15.98 -7.40
C GLY A 453 4.53 -16.18 -8.72
N ASN A 454 3.29 -16.69 -8.68
CA ASN A 454 2.28 -16.10 -9.57
C ASN A 454 1.91 -14.77 -8.95
N PHE A 455 2.80 -13.76 -9.06
CA PHE A 455 2.40 -12.39 -8.82
C PHE A 455 1.10 -12.22 -9.63
N PRO A 456 -0.03 -11.76 -9.05
CA PRO A 456 -1.00 -11.12 -9.92
C PRO A 456 -0.16 -10.16 -10.74
N ASN A 457 -0.34 -10.16 -12.06
CA ASN A 457 0.32 -9.18 -12.91
C ASN A 457 0.29 -7.88 -12.11
N LEU A 458 1.45 -7.33 -11.70
CA LEU A 458 1.51 -6.07 -10.96
C LEU A 458 0.83 -5.08 -11.85
N PRO A 459 -0.49 -4.85 -11.69
CA PRO A 459 -1.46 -4.84 -12.80
C PRO A 459 -0.67 -4.57 -14.02
N ALA A 460 -0.15 -5.61 -14.71
CA ALA A 460 0.92 -5.43 -15.69
C ALA A 460 0.24 -4.61 -16.71
N GLN A 461 0.36 -3.27 -16.58
CA GLN A 461 -0.79 -2.37 -16.73
C GLN A 461 -1.49 -2.90 -17.94
N ALA A 462 -2.67 -3.55 -17.89
CA ALA A 462 -3.10 -4.37 -19.04
C ALA A 462 -2.72 -3.61 -20.31
N GLY A 463 -1.65 -4.06 -21.00
CA GLY A 463 -0.66 -3.18 -21.65
C GLY A 463 -1.30 -2.09 -22.45
N VAL A 464 -1.67 -0.94 -21.84
CA VAL A 464 -2.20 0.17 -22.62
C VAL A 464 -0.97 0.77 -23.26
N THR A 465 -0.69 0.21 -24.41
CA THR A 465 0.41 0.56 -25.27
C THR A 465 -0.12 1.63 -26.18
N PHE A 466 0.47 2.80 -26.07
CA PHE A 466 0.22 3.86 -27.03
C PHE A 466 1.09 3.62 -28.24
N ASP A 467 0.52 3.76 -29.44
CA ASP A 467 1.27 3.63 -30.70
C ASP A 467 2.29 4.78 -30.80
N ARG A 468 3.56 4.45 -30.52
CA ARG A 468 4.69 5.38 -30.56
C ARG A 468 4.81 6.05 -31.91
N GLU A 469 4.73 5.26 -32.99
CA GLU A 469 4.86 5.80 -34.34
C GLU A 469 3.72 6.76 -34.66
N GLN A 470 2.50 6.47 -34.22
CA GLN A 470 1.39 7.40 -34.41
C GLN A 470 1.62 8.73 -33.69
N ILE A 471 2.02 8.70 -32.42
CA ILE A 471 2.30 9.92 -31.65
C ILE A 471 3.38 10.76 -32.36
N LEU A 472 4.48 10.10 -32.80
CA LEU A 472 5.56 10.78 -33.52
C LEU A 472 5.11 11.31 -34.88
N ARG A 473 4.36 10.53 -35.67
CA ARG A 473 3.81 10.97 -36.97
C ARG A 473 2.92 12.21 -36.80
N GLU A 474 2.07 12.23 -35.79
CA GLU A 474 1.20 13.38 -35.50
C GLU A 474 2.04 14.59 -35.08
N ALA A 475 2.95 14.44 -34.13
CA ALA A 475 3.82 15.52 -33.65
C ALA A 475 4.69 16.11 -34.78
N ASP A 476 5.29 15.25 -35.61
CA ASP A 476 6.09 15.65 -36.76
C ASP A 476 5.27 16.46 -37.77
N SER A 477 3.99 16.11 -37.96
CA SER A 477 3.08 16.87 -38.82
C SER A 477 2.81 18.29 -38.31
N TYR A 478 3.01 18.52 -37.00
CA TYR A 478 2.80 19.81 -36.34
C TYR A 478 4.07 20.65 -36.16
N LEU A 479 5.27 20.06 -36.24
CA LEU A 479 6.55 20.78 -36.17
C LEU A 479 6.63 21.96 -37.16
N ALA A 480 6.06 21.80 -38.36
CA ALA A 480 6.07 22.82 -39.40
C ALA A 480 4.90 23.83 -39.33
N LYS A 481 3.89 23.62 -38.48
CA LYS A 481 2.67 24.46 -38.43
C LYS A 481 2.96 25.78 -37.74
N ALA A 482 2.86 26.90 -38.45
CA ALA A 482 2.98 28.22 -37.82
C ALA A 482 1.90 28.39 -36.74
N PRO A 483 2.19 29.05 -35.59
CA PRO A 483 1.18 29.37 -34.59
C PRO A 483 -0.07 30.02 -35.19
N ASN A 484 -1.23 29.69 -34.63
CA ASN A 484 -2.53 30.16 -35.08
C ASN A 484 -3.27 30.88 -33.94
N PRO A 485 -2.79 32.04 -33.46
CA PRO A 485 -3.44 32.77 -32.37
C PRO A 485 -4.78 33.37 -32.82
N VAL A 486 -5.64 33.73 -31.86
CA VAL A 486 -6.95 34.38 -32.12
C VAL A 486 -6.82 35.65 -32.97
N THR A 487 -5.71 36.39 -32.83
CA THR A 487 -5.42 37.62 -33.59
C THR A 487 -5.21 37.42 -35.10
N ARG A 488 -5.07 36.16 -35.57
CA ARG A 488 -4.85 35.85 -36.99
C ARG A 488 -6.11 36.05 -37.85
N SER A 489 -7.28 35.95 -37.25
CA SER A 489 -8.57 36.07 -37.92
C SER A 489 -9.47 37.04 -37.17
N SER A 490 -10.46 37.60 -37.85
CA SER A 490 -11.47 38.44 -37.22
C SER A 490 -12.78 38.35 -37.99
N SER A 491 -13.90 38.46 -37.29
CA SER A 491 -15.21 38.62 -37.91
C SER A 491 -15.66 40.07 -37.81
N GLU A 492 -16.19 40.63 -38.90
CA GLU A 492 -16.87 41.94 -38.87
C GLU A 492 -18.10 41.94 -37.97
N ARG A 493 -18.61 40.76 -37.60
CA ARG A 493 -19.75 40.59 -36.66
C ARG A 493 -19.31 40.53 -35.19
N SER A 494 -18.01 40.50 -34.92
CA SER A 494 -17.49 40.55 -33.55
C SER A 494 -17.56 41.97 -33.00
N MET A 495 -17.96 42.08 -31.73
CA MET A 495 -17.89 43.33 -30.95
C MET A 495 -16.64 43.37 -30.05
N GLY A 496 -15.81 42.32 -30.06
CA GLY A 496 -14.55 42.25 -29.34
C GLY A 496 -13.38 42.78 -30.17
N GLY A 497 -12.26 43.04 -29.49
CA GLY A 497 -11.00 43.37 -30.13
C GLY A 497 -10.30 42.14 -30.72
N ILE A 498 -9.16 42.36 -31.38
CA ILE A 498 -8.39 41.29 -32.03
C ILE A 498 -7.87 40.21 -31.06
N HIS A 499 -7.75 40.53 -29.78
CA HIS A 499 -7.32 39.61 -28.72
C HIS A 499 -8.48 38.82 -28.11
N ASP A 500 -9.73 39.12 -28.47
CA ASP A 500 -10.90 38.48 -27.89
C ASP A 500 -11.33 37.26 -28.71
N PHE A 501 -11.61 36.16 -28.02
CA PHE A 501 -12.20 34.99 -28.66
C PHE A 501 -13.64 35.28 -29.09
N TYR A 502 -14.00 34.88 -30.31
CA TYR A 502 -15.29 35.14 -30.92
C TYR A 502 -15.77 33.88 -31.63
N SER A 503 -17.03 33.53 -31.39
CA SER A 503 -17.71 32.45 -32.09
C SER A 503 -19.19 32.75 -32.19
N GLU A 504 -19.89 32.08 -33.10
CA GLU A 504 -21.33 32.28 -33.31
C GLU A 504 -22.14 31.09 -32.82
N GLY A 505 -23.39 31.35 -32.41
CA GLY A 505 -24.31 30.27 -32.05
C GLY A 505 -24.67 29.43 -33.27
N ASP A 506 -24.47 28.11 -33.19
CA ASP A 506 -24.55 27.20 -34.34
C ASP A 506 -25.91 27.23 -35.05
N TYR A 507 -27.01 27.33 -34.30
CA TYR A 507 -28.38 27.21 -34.81
C TYR A 507 -29.05 28.54 -35.15
N TRP A 508 -28.29 29.59 -35.42
CA TRP A 508 -28.84 30.92 -35.68
C TRP A 508 -28.57 31.35 -37.12
N TRP A 509 -29.64 31.72 -37.82
CA TRP A 509 -29.64 31.97 -39.26
C TRP A 509 -30.19 33.35 -39.60
N PRO A 510 -29.80 33.93 -40.75
CA PRO A 510 -30.51 35.06 -41.32
C PRO A 510 -32.00 34.76 -41.45
N ASP A 511 -32.83 35.72 -41.07
CA ASP A 511 -34.27 35.66 -41.29
C ASP A 511 -34.55 35.87 -42.79
N PRO A 512 -35.15 34.89 -43.50
CA PRO A 512 -35.47 35.06 -44.92
C PRO A 512 -36.38 36.25 -45.20
N ASP A 513 -37.23 36.61 -44.23
CA ASP A 513 -38.18 37.72 -44.34
C ASP A 513 -37.54 39.07 -43.96
N ASN A 514 -36.40 39.05 -43.27
CA ASN A 514 -35.62 40.24 -42.90
C ASN A 514 -34.11 39.93 -42.81
N PRO A 515 -33.41 39.83 -43.95
CA PRO A 515 -32.01 39.37 -43.99
C PRO A 515 -31.02 40.22 -43.18
N ASP A 516 -31.33 41.50 -42.97
CA ASP A 516 -30.52 42.45 -42.19
C ASP A 516 -30.90 42.45 -40.69
N GLY A 517 -31.99 41.79 -40.33
CA GLY A 517 -32.52 41.73 -38.97
C GLY A 517 -31.79 40.75 -38.03
N PRO A 518 -32.26 40.63 -36.78
CA PRO A 518 -31.74 39.64 -35.83
C PRO A 518 -31.89 38.21 -36.36
N TYR A 519 -30.87 37.39 -36.15
CA TYR A 519 -30.94 35.99 -36.57
C TYR A 519 -32.09 35.24 -35.86
N ILE A 520 -32.62 34.22 -36.53
CA ILE A 520 -33.68 33.33 -36.02
C ILE A 520 -33.11 31.95 -35.74
N ARG A 521 -33.65 31.26 -34.73
CA ARG A 521 -33.18 29.93 -34.32
C ARG A 521 -33.76 28.86 -35.24
N ARG A 522 -32.91 27.97 -35.77
CA ARG A 522 -33.27 26.74 -36.48
C ARG A 522 -32.57 25.57 -35.80
N ASP A 523 -33.25 24.99 -34.82
CA ASP A 523 -32.66 23.99 -33.94
C ASP A 523 -32.14 22.76 -34.71
N GLY A 524 -30.94 22.30 -34.35
CA GLY A 524 -30.27 21.16 -35.02
C GLY A 524 -29.74 21.43 -36.44
N GLN A 525 -29.87 22.65 -36.97
CA GLN A 525 -29.34 23.03 -38.28
C GLN A 525 -28.22 24.05 -38.10
N THR A 526 -26.96 23.61 -38.23
CA THR A 526 -25.81 24.51 -38.12
C THR A 526 -25.72 25.44 -39.33
N ASN A 527 -25.61 26.75 -39.08
CA ASN A 527 -25.39 27.74 -40.13
C ASN A 527 -23.97 27.60 -40.72
N PRO A 528 -23.82 27.24 -42.01
CA PRO A 528 -22.51 27.04 -42.63
C PRO A 528 -21.72 28.35 -42.78
N ASP A 529 -22.38 29.51 -42.72
CA ASP A 529 -21.77 30.83 -42.84
C ASP A 529 -21.27 31.40 -41.50
N ASN A 530 -21.32 30.59 -40.44
CA ASN A 530 -20.79 30.97 -39.14
C ASN A 530 -19.28 31.17 -39.19
N PHE A 531 -18.81 32.20 -38.49
CA PHE A 531 -17.40 32.38 -38.22
C PHE A 531 -16.94 31.28 -37.25
N THR A 532 -16.02 30.42 -37.72
CA THR A 532 -15.52 29.28 -36.94
C THR A 532 -14.01 29.30 -36.73
N ASP A 533 -13.32 30.32 -37.23
CA ASP A 533 -11.85 30.37 -37.26
C ASP A 533 -11.26 30.30 -35.85
N HIS A 534 -11.82 31.00 -34.85
CA HIS A 534 -11.29 30.94 -33.47
C HIS A 534 -11.51 29.56 -32.82
N ARG A 535 -12.64 28.89 -33.10
CA ARG A 535 -12.87 27.50 -32.65
C ARG A 535 -11.92 26.52 -33.32
N ILE A 536 -11.59 26.74 -34.59
CA ILE A 536 -10.58 25.94 -35.30
C ILE A 536 -9.22 26.19 -34.64
N ALA A 537 -8.84 27.45 -34.43
CA ALA A 537 -7.59 27.84 -33.79
C ALA A 537 -7.42 27.25 -32.37
N MET A 538 -8.47 27.26 -31.55
CA MET A 538 -8.48 26.66 -30.21
C MET A 538 -8.27 25.14 -30.24
N ARG A 539 -8.93 24.45 -31.17
CA ARG A 539 -8.78 23.00 -31.36
C ARG A 539 -7.39 22.65 -31.87
N ASP A 540 -6.89 23.42 -32.83
CA ASP A 540 -5.55 23.30 -33.36
C ASP A 540 -4.51 23.48 -32.25
N LEU A 541 -4.65 24.50 -31.40
CA LEU A 541 -3.78 24.69 -30.23
C LEU A 541 -3.75 23.45 -29.35
N GLY A 542 -4.91 22.98 -28.88
CA GLY A 542 -5.02 21.80 -28.03
C GLY A 542 -4.37 20.58 -28.67
N ARG A 543 -4.70 20.29 -29.93
CA ARG A 543 -4.16 19.14 -30.66
C ARG A 543 -2.65 19.22 -30.86
N TRP A 544 -2.14 20.37 -31.29
CA TRP A 544 -0.73 20.51 -31.65
C TRP A 544 0.14 20.50 -30.39
N VAL A 545 -0.23 21.26 -29.36
CA VAL A 545 0.52 21.33 -28.10
C VAL A 545 0.54 19.96 -27.42
N ALA A 546 -0.61 19.27 -27.35
CA ALA A 546 -0.68 17.93 -26.77
C ALA A 546 0.21 16.94 -27.52
N ALA A 547 0.11 16.85 -28.84
CA ALA A 547 0.89 15.89 -29.63
C ALA A 547 2.40 16.15 -29.53
N LEU A 548 2.81 17.42 -29.60
CA LEU A 548 4.21 17.81 -29.40
C LEU A 548 4.70 17.47 -27.98
N THR A 549 3.87 17.71 -26.97
CA THR A 549 4.22 17.42 -25.57
C THR A 549 4.32 15.91 -25.32
N ALA A 550 3.41 15.13 -25.91
CA ALA A 550 3.47 13.66 -25.88
C ALA A 550 4.76 13.17 -26.53
N ALA A 551 5.08 13.61 -27.75
CA ALA A 551 6.33 13.23 -28.42
C ALA A 551 7.58 13.65 -27.62
N TYR A 552 7.59 14.82 -26.99
CA TYR A 552 8.66 15.23 -26.09
C TYR A 552 8.77 14.31 -24.87
N ALA A 553 7.64 14.01 -24.22
CA ALA A 553 7.60 13.13 -23.07
C ALA A 553 8.15 11.73 -23.38
N LEU A 554 7.89 11.24 -24.60
CA LEU A 554 8.36 9.94 -25.10
C LEU A 554 9.84 9.93 -25.50
N THR A 555 10.34 10.99 -26.12
CA THR A 555 11.65 10.96 -26.80
C THR A 555 12.74 11.78 -26.12
N GLY A 556 12.36 12.77 -25.30
CA GLY A 556 13.27 13.80 -24.80
C GLY A 556 13.80 14.74 -25.89
N GLU A 557 13.29 14.68 -27.13
CA GLU A 557 13.78 15.54 -28.21
C GLU A 557 13.25 16.97 -28.07
N GLU A 558 14.15 17.91 -27.74
CA GLU A 558 13.85 19.33 -27.51
C GLU A 558 13.07 20.01 -28.64
N LYS A 559 13.22 19.56 -29.89
CA LYS A 559 12.48 20.11 -31.05
C LYS A 559 10.95 20.10 -30.84
N TYR A 560 10.44 19.12 -30.11
CA TYR A 560 9.02 19.00 -29.80
C TYR A 560 8.61 19.96 -28.69
N ALA A 561 9.38 20.01 -27.59
CA ALA A 561 9.17 20.95 -26.48
C ALA A 561 9.25 22.40 -26.97
N ASP A 562 10.32 22.78 -27.67
CA ASP A 562 10.52 24.11 -28.23
C ASP A 562 9.32 24.56 -29.08
N ARG A 563 8.76 23.63 -29.86
CA ARG A 563 7.62 23.94 -30.71
C ARG A 563 6.32 24.08 -29.90
N ALA A 564 6.09 23.22 -28.92
CA ALA A 564 4.95 23.34 -28.01
C ALA A 564 5.00 24.68 -27.27
N VAL A 565 6.16 25.05 -26.71
CA VAL A 565 6.39 26.32 -26.01
C VAL A 565 6.19 27.52 -26.93
N LEU A 566 6.58 27.46 -28.21
CA LEU A 566 6.29 28.52 -29.17
C LEU A 566 4.78 28.73 -29.35
N HIS A 567 4.01 27.65 -29.50
CA HIS A 567 2.54 27.75 -29.61
C HIS A 567 1.91 28.36 -28.34
N LEU A 568 2.39 27.94 -27.17
CA LEU A 568 1.95 28.47 -25.87
C LEU A 568 2.28 29.97 -25.72
N ARG A 569 3.52 30.38 -25.97
CA ARG A 569 3.94 31.79 -25.92
C ARG A 569 3.10 32.67 -26.83
N THR A 570 2.93 32.27 -28.09
CA THR A 570 2.17 33.06 -29.07
C THR A 570 0.69 33.16 -28.71
N TRP A 571 0.10 32.13 -28.09
CA TRP A 571 -1.31 32.15 -27.72
C TRP A 571 -1.58 32.89 -26.40
N PHE A 572 -0.71 32.78 -25.40
CA PHE A 572 -0.99 33.24 -24.03
C PHE A 572 -0.16 34.45 -23.60
N LEU A 573 1.08 34.58 -24.08
CA LEU A 573 2.07 35.48 -23.47
C LEU A 573 2.41 36.68 -24.36
N ASP A 574 2.65 36.44 -25.65
CA ASP A 574 3.11 37.46 -26.60
C ASP A 574 2.08 38.59 -26.71
N GLU A 575 2.45 39.82 -26.31
CA GLU A 575 1.52 40.96 -26.24
C GLU A 575 0.79 41.23 -27.55
N ALA A 576 1.44 40.99 -28.69
CA ALA A 576 0.87 41.23 -30.01
C ALA A 576 -0.16 40.18 -30.44
N THR A 577 -0.16 39.00 -29.82
CA THR A 577 -0.95 37.85 -30.31
C THR A 577 -1.82 37.19 -29.24
N ARG A 578 -1.54 37.43 -27.95
CA ARG A 578 -2.19 36.74 -26.84
C ARG A 578 -3.70 36.83 -26.86
N MET A 579 -4.39 35.77 -26.49
CA MET A 579 -5.82 35.79 -26.23
C MET A 579 -6.10 36.42 -24.86
N ASN A 580 -7.15 37.23 -24.73
CA ASN A 580 -7.61 37.69 -23.42
C ASN A 580 -8.23 36.53 -22.63
N PRO A 581 -8.01 36.42 -21.30
CA PRO A 581 -8.52 35.33 -20.46
C PRO A 581 -10.03 35.48 -20.15
N SER A 582 -10.86 35.57 -21.19
CA SER A 582 -12.33 35.68 -21.07
C SER A 582 -13.05 35.21 -22.35
N LEU A 583 -14.31 34.80 -22.22
CA LEU A 583 -15.18 34.39 -23.34
C LEU A 583 -16.38 35.35 -23.47
N LEU A 584 -16.11 36.66 -23.42
CA LEU A 584 -17.14 37.71 -23.49
C LEU A 584 -17.93 37.71 -24.81
N TYR A 585 -17.32 37.21 -25.90
CA TYR A 585 -17.89 37.26 -27.24
C TYR A 585 -18.12 35.87 -27.86
N ALA A 586 -18.14 34.83 -27.04
CA ALA A 586 -18.36 33.46 -27.47
C ALA A 586 -19.86 33.18 -27.70
N GLN A 587 -20.15 32.41 -28.75
CA GLN A 587 -21.50 32.06 -29.21
C GLN A 587 -22.45 33.26 -29.36
N ALA A 588 -21.93 34.36 -29.91
CA ALA A 588 -22.69 35.53 -30.27
C ALA A 588 -23.85 35.20 -31.23
N ILE A 589 -24.88 36.03 -31.20
CA ILE A 589 -26.02 35.92 -32.11
C ILE A 589 -26.28 37.30 -32.71
N LYS A 590 -26.08 37.42 -34.04
CA LYS A 590 -26.25 38.69 -34.75
C LYS A 590 -27.61 39.32 -34.45
N GLY A 591 -27.57 40.58 -34.02
CA GLY A 591 -28.75 41.37 -33.66
C GLY A 591 -29.44 40.98 -32.35
N ARG A 592 -28.84 40.11 -31.52
CA ARG A 592 -29.41 39.70 -30.22
C ARG A 592 -28.45 39.85 -29.04
N VAL A 593 -27.30 39.19 -29.09
CA VAL A 593 -26.31 39.17 -28.00
C VAL A 593 -24.90 39.12 -28.57
N THR A 594 -23.97 39.77 -27.88
CA THR A 594 -22.56 39.82 -28.27
C THR A 594 -21.75 38.62 -27.82
N GLY A 595 -22.25 37.85 -26.84
CA GLY A 595 -21.72 36.59 -26.34
C GLY A 595 -22.66 36.01 -25.28
N ARG A 596 -22.35 34.80 -24.77
CA ARG A 596 -23.19 34.09 -23.77
C ARG A 596 -22.44 32.97 -23.04
N GLY A 597 -22.94 32.59 -21.85
CA GLY A 597 -22.35 31.57 -20.96
C GLY A 597 -22.04 30.24 -21.62
N VAL A 598 -22.99 29.69 -22.36
CA VAL A 598 -22.85 28.42 -23.13
C VAL A 598 -21.72 28.41 -24.17
N GLY A 599 -21.10 29.56 -24.45
CA GLY A 599 -19.87 29.66 -25.24
C GLY A 599 -18.60 29.17 -24.53
N ILE A 600 -18.62 29.00 -23.20
CA ILE A 600 -17.49 28.45 -22.42
C ILE A 600 -17.21 27.00 -22.80
N ILE A 601 -18.18 26.26 -23.33
CA ILE A 601 -17.93 24.93 -23.88
C ILE A 601 -16.93 24.95 -25.06
N ASP A 602 -16.73 26.10 -25.73
CA ASP A 602 -15.76 26.21 -26.84
C ASP A 602 -14.30 26.08 -26.34
N THR A 603 -14.04 26.19 -25.03
CA THR A 603 -12.69 26.13 -24.42
C THR A 603 -12.37 24.83 -23.70
N ILE A 604 -13.21 23.79 -23.78
CA ILE A 604 -12.88 22.46 -23.21
C ILE A 604 -11.56 21.90 -23.74
N HIS A 605 -11.11 22.32 -24.92
CA HIS A 605 -9.82 21.96 -25.49
C HIS A 605 -8.61 22.53 -24.73
N LEU A 606 -8.80 23.55 -23.88
CA LEU A 606 -7.74 24.09 -23.03
C LEU A 606 -7.38 23.16 -21.87
N ILE A 607 -8.21 22.16 -21.53
CA ILE A 607 -7.89 21.16 -20.52
C ILE A 607 -6.62 20.40 -20.89
N GLU A 608 -6.53 19.94 -22.15
CA GLU A 608 -5.35 19.20 -22.62
C GLU A 608 -4.12 20.12 -22.79
N VAL A 609 -4.34 21.42 -23.03
CA VAL A 609 -3.28 22.44 -23.01
C VAL A 609 -2.73 22.62 -21.60
N ALA A 610 -3.60 22.74 -20.59
CA ALA A 610 -3.19 22.84 -19.19
C ALA A 610 -2.41 21.59 -18.76
N ARG A 611 -2.90 20.40 -19.13
CA ARG A 611 -2.19 19.14 -18.89
C ARG A 611 -0.80 19.11 -19.55
N SER A 612 -0.70 19.63 -20.76
CA SER A 612 0.59 19.72 -21.46
C SER A 612 1.57 20.67 -20.75
N ILE A 613 1.08 21.77 -20.18
CA ILE A 613 1.91 22.70 -19.40
C ILE A 613 2.45 22.01 -18.14
N GLU A 614 1.63 21.24 -17.42
CA GLU A 614 2.06 20.45 -16.25
C GLU A 614 3.18 19.47 -16.61
N VAL A 615 3.05 18.77 -17.74
CA VAL A 615 4.07 17.80 -18.21
C VAL A 615 5.36 18.49 -18.67
N LEU A 616 5.25 19.64 -19.34
CA LEU A 616 6.42 20.44 -19.72
C LEU A 616 7.12 21.04 -18.50
N GLU A 617 6.36 21.48 -17.48
CA GLU A 617 6.89 21.95 -16.20
C GLU A 617 7.65 20.84 -15.48
N SER A 618 7.06 19.65 -15.32
CA SER A 618 7.70 18.53 -14.61
C SER A 618 8.99 18.03 -15.28
N LYS A 619 9.11 18.25 -16.60
CA LYS A 619 10.32 17.92 -17.38
C LYS A 619 11.31 19.09 -17.52
N GLY A 620 11.03 20.25 -16.93
CA GLY A 620 11.92 21.41 -16.97
C GLY A 620 12.02 22.09 -18.34
N ALA A 621 11.04 21.88 -19.22
CA ALA A 621 11.02 22.43 -20.58
C ALA A 621 10.51 23.88 -20.66
N LEU A 622 9.98 24.43 -19.56
CA LEU A 622 9.49 25.80 -19.47
C LEU A 622 10.46 26.68 -18.69
N SER A 623 10.71 27.90 -19.19
CA SER A 623 11.41 28.89 -18.38
C SER A 623 10.52 29.39 -17.23
N GLU A 624 11.12 29.85 -16.13
CA GLU A 624 10.38 30.41 -15.00
C GLU A 624 9.43 31.55 -15.44
N ALA A 625 9.85 32.38 -16.39
CA ALA A 625 9.05 33.49 -16.90
C ALA A 625 7.84 33.00 -17.72
N ASP A 626 8.02 31.99 -18.58
CA ASP A 626 6.90 31.44 -19.35
C ASP A 626 5.91 30.74 -18.44
N LEU A 627 6.40 29.92 -17.51
CA LEU A 627 5.58 29.18 -16.57
C LEU A 627 4.72 30.14 -15.73
N ALA A 628 5.33 31.19 -15.18
CA ALA A 628 4.62 32.21 -14.42
C ALA A 628 3.55 32.91 -15.26
N GLY A 629 3.86 33.30 -16.50
CA GLY A 629 2.89 33.94 -17.40
C GLY A 629 1.75 33.03 -17.83
N LEU A 630 2.03 31.75 -18.05
CA LEU A 630 1.01 30.75 -18.40
C LEU A 630 0.07 30.52 -17.21
N LYS A 631 0.62 30.33 -16.00
CA LYS A 631 -0.17 30.18 -14.77
C LYS A 631 -1.02 31.43 -14.50
N ASP A 632 -0.48 32.63 -14.69
CA ASP A 632 -1.23 33.89 -14.56
C ASP A 632 -2.44 33.96 -15.52
N TRP A 633 -2.28 33.55 -16.78
CA TRP A 633 -3.40 33.53 -17.72
C TRP A 633 -4.51 32.56 -17.29
N PHE A 634 -4.14 31.34 -16.90
CA PHE A 634 -5.10 30.33 -16.45
C PHE A 634 -5.76 30.72 -15.12
N GLU A 635 -5.03 31.37 -14.20
CA GLU A 635 -5.60 31.90 -12.96
C GLU A 635 -6.64 32.99 -13.24
N GLN A 636 -6.32 33.94 -14.13
CA GLN A 636 -7.26 34.98 -14.53
C GLN A 636 -8.51 34.38 -15.20
N TYR A 637 -8.34 33.36 -16.03
CA TYR A 637 -9.46 32.72 -16.70
C TYR A 637 -10.33 31.89 -15.73
N ALA A 638 -9.71 31.10 -14.84
CA ALA A 638 -10.40 30.36 -13.78
C ALA A 638 -11.19 31.31 -12.84
N THR A 639 -10.60 32.46 -12.53
CA THR A 639 -11.28 33.52 -11.77
C THR A 639 -12.45 34.12 -12.58
N TRP A 640 -12.28 34.36 -13.88
CA TRP A 640 -13.35 34.90 -14.71
C TRP A 640 -14.53 33.93 -14.84
N ILE A 641 -14.31 32.62 -15.05
CA ILE A 641 -15.41 31.64 -15.17
C ILE A 641 -16.19 31.43 -13.86
N THR A 642 -15.63 31.80 -12.71
CA THR A 642 -16.30 31.70 -11.39
C THR A 642 -16.96 33.00 -10.94
N THR A 643 -16.56 34.15 -11.49
CA THR A 643 -17.03 35.47 -11.02
C THR A 643 -17.88 36.22 -12.05
N HIS A 644 -17.67 36.01 -13.34
CA HIS A 644 -18.43 36.71 -14.38
C HIS A 644 -19.82 36.09 -14.57
N PRO A 645 -20.89 36.87 -14.84
CA PRO A 645 -22.25 36.34 -15.03
C PRO A 645 -22.37 35.22 -16.08
N TYR A 646 -21.55 35.25 -17.14
CA TYR A 646 -21.50 34.18 -18.14
C TYR A 646 -20.90 32.88 -17.60
N GLY A 647 -19.85 32.99 -16.80
CA GLY A 647 -19.24 31.87 -16.10
C GLY A 647 -20.21 31.22 -15.13
N ILE A 648 -20.89 32.04 -14.32
CA ILE A 648 -21.90 31.59 -13.36
C ILE A 648 -23.11 30.96 -14.07
N ASP A 649 -23.58 31.52 -15.19
CA ASP A 649 -24.69 30.94 -15.97
C ASP A 649 -24.35 29.54 -16.51
N GLU A 650 -23.11 29.35 -16.97
CA GLU A 650 -22.64 28.04 -17.45
C GLU A 650 -22.45 27.05 -16.31
N GLY A 651 -21.79 27.47 -15.22
CA GLY A 651 -21.58 26.61 -14.05
C GLY A 651 -22.88 26.14 -13.41
N ASN A 652 -23.97 26.91 -13.54
CA ASN A 652 -25.31 26.56 -13.05
C ASN A 652 -26.10 25.63 -13.98
N LYS A 653 -25.60 25.26 -15.16
CA LYS A 653 -26.29 24.27 -16.01
C LYS A 653 -26.30 22.90 -15.31
N VAL A 654 -27.36 22.14 -15.55
CA VAL A 654 -27.63 20.84 -14.91
C VAL A 654 -27.44 19.67 -15.87
N ASN A 655 -26.72 19.88 -16.96
CA ASN A 655 -26.38 18.88 -17.98
C ASN A 655 -24.86 18.93 -18.23
N ASN A 656 -24.39 18.33 -19.31
CA ASN A 656 -22.98 18.29 -19.71
C ASN A 656 -22.25 19.64 -19.67
N HIS A 657 -22.93 20.78 -19.88
CA HIS A 657 -22.30 22.09 -19.74
C HIS A 657 -21.80 22.36 -18.32
N GLY A 658 -22.56 21.98 -17.29
CA GLY A 658 -22.16 22.12 -15.89
C GLY A 658 -21.00 21.20 -15.55
N THR A 659 -21.02 19.97 -16.07
CA THR A 659 -19.94 18.98 -15.90
C THR A 659 -18.64 19.49 -16.52
N TRP A 660 -18.67 19.96 -17.77
CA TRP A 660 -17.49 20.49 -18.45
C TRP A 660 -17.00 21.83 -17.91
N TRP A 661 -17.89 22.67 -17.37
CA TRP A 661 -17.47 23.85 -16.61
C TRP A 661 -16.66 23.46 -15.38
N ALA A 662 -17.11 22.46 -14.62
CA ALA A 662 -16.40 21.99 -13.43
C ALA A 662 -15.09 21.27 -13.78
N ALA A 663 -15.07 20.47 -14.85
CA ALA A 663 -13.84 19.82 -15.34
C ALA A 663 -12.78 20.84 -15.79
N GLN A 664 -13.18 21.90 -16.50
CA GLN A 664 -12.29 23.02 -16.85
C GLN A 664 -11.76 23.71 -15.59
N LEU A 665 -12.63 24.03 -14.63
CA LEU A 665 -12.22 24.67 -13.38
C LEU A 665 -11.20 23.80 -12.62
N ALA A 666 -11.44 22.49 -12.50
CA ALA A 666 -10.53 21.59 -11.81
C ALA A 666 -9.15 21.52 -12.47
N SER A 667 -9.12 21.36 -13.80
CA SER A 667 -7.87 21.34 -14.58
C SER A 667 -7.07 22.63 -14.41
N PHE A 668 -7.71 23.79 -14.55
CA PHE A 668 -7.01 25.08 -14.45
C PHE A 668 -6.58 25.38 -13.02
N ALA A 669 -7.41 25.04 -12.03
CA ALA A 669 -7.10 25.21 -10.62
C ALA A 669 -5.92 24.34 -10.17
N SER A 670 -5.83 23.11 -10.68
CA SER A 670 -4.69 22.22 -10.44
C SER A 670 -3.39 22.81 -10.96
N LEU A 671 -3.36 23.24 -12.24
CA LEU A 671 -2.19 23.88 -12.84
C LEU A 671 -1.67 25.08 -12.04
N VAL A 672 -2.57 25.91 -11.49
CA VAL A 672 -2.20 27.15 -10.78
C VAL A 672 -2.14 27.01 -9.25
N GLY A 673 -2.39 25.82 -8.70
CA GLY A 673 -2.34 25.56 -7.25
C GLY A 673 -3.43 26.27 -6.43
N ARG A 674 -4.67 26.32 -6.93
CA ARG A 674 -5.82 26.99 -6.29
C ARG A 674 -6.77 25.99 -5.64
N ASP A 675 -6.44 25.56 -4.42
CA ASP A 675 -7.21 24.56 -3.67
C ASP A 675 -8.66 24.95 -3.41
N ASP A 676 -8.95 26.25 -3.25
CA ASP A 676 -10.32 26.76 -3.08
C ASP A 676 -11.20 26.49 -4.31
N LEU A 677 -10.61 26.52 -5.50
CA LEU A 677 -11.31 26.22 -6.76
C LEU A 677 -11.40 24.71 -7.02
N LEU A 678 -10.43 23.92 -6.56
CA LEU A 678 -10.52 22.46 -6.56
C LEU A 678 -11.64 21.97 -5.62
N GLU A 679 -11.76 22.58 -4.43
CA GLU A 679 -12.86 22.30 -3.50
C GLU A 679 -14.22 22.66 -4.11
N LEU A 680 -14.33 23.82 -4.78
CA LEU A 680 -15.53 24.18 -5.53
C LEU A 680 -15.86 23.15 -6.61
N SER A 681 -14.84 22.64 -7.31
CA SER A 681 -14.99 21.61 -8.34
C SER A 681 -15.50 20.28 -7.76
N ARG A 682 -14.94 19.81 -6.64
CA ARG A 682 -15.44 18.65 -5.88
C ARG A 682 -16.89 18.82 -5.47
N LYS A 683 -17.25 19.99 -4.94
CA LYS A 683 -18.64 20.30 -4.56
C LYS A 683 -19.57 20.22 -5.78
N ARG A 684 -19.18 20.80 -6.91
CA ARG A 684 -19.98 20.75 -8.15
C ARG A 684 -20.10 19.34 -8.68
N PHE A 685 -19.06 18.50 -8.63
CA PHE A 685 -19.15 17.09 -8.98
C PHE A 685 -20.30 16.40 -8.22
N LYS A 686 -20.32 16.54 -6.89
CA LYS A 686 -21.32 15.90 -6.01
C LYS A 686 -22.74 16.40 -6.29
N GLU A 687 -22.91 17.71 -6.44
CA GLU A 687 -24.19 18.35 -6.77
C GLU A 687 -24.72 17.91 -8.14
N LEU A 688 -23.86 17.92 -9.16
CA LEU A 688 -24.21 17.54 -10.52
C LEU A 688 -24.53 16.04 -10.60
N LEU A 689 -23.72 15.17 -10.00
CA LEU A 689 -23.93 13.72 -10.03
C LEU A 689 -25.28 13.35 -9.44
N SER A 690 -25.61 13.94 -8.28
CA SER A 690 -26.90 13.73 -7.61
C SER A 690 -28.09 14.20 -8.44
N HIS A 691 -27.92 15.29 -9.19
CA HIS A 691 -28.99 15.85 -10.01
C HIS A 691 -29.15 15.12 -11.34
N GLN A 692 -28.05 14.86 -12.05
CA GLN A 692 -28.05 14.39 -13.44
C GLN A 692 -28.38 12.90 -13.58
N MET A 693 -28.05 12.08 -12.58
CA MET A 693 -28.14 10.62 -12.67
C MET A 693 -29.51 10.10 -12.23
N ASP A 694 -30.05 9.13 -12.96
CA ASP A 694 -31.18 8.30 -12.53
C ASP A 694 -30.72 7.00 -11.84
N GLU A 695 -31.65 6.26 -11.25
CA GLU A 695 -31.36 5.01 -10.49
C GLU A 695 -30.67 3.91 -11.32
N THR A 696 -30.67 4.01 -12.66
CA THR A 696 -30.03 3.04 -13.55
C THR A 696 -28.57 3.39 -13.86
N GLY A 697 -28.11 4.58 -13.45
CA GLY A 697 -26.82 5.15 -13.86
C GLY A 697 -26.90 6.04 -15.11
N GLY A 698 -28.08 6.21 -15.69
CA GLY A 698 -28.29 7.04 -16.89
C GLY A 698 -28.34 8.54 -16.58
N PHE A 699 -27.85 9.37 -17.50
CA PHE A 699 -27.96 10.84 -17.40
C PHE A 699 -29.20 11.37 -18.13
N HIS A 700 -30.26 11.68 -17.38
CA HIS A 700 -31.59 11.92 -17.96
C HIS A 700 -31.68 13.08 -18.97
N GLU A 701 -30.92 14.17 -18.77
CA GLU A 701 -30.89 15.28 -19.74
C GLU A 701 -30.17 14.92 -21.04
N GLU A 702 -29.18 14.01 -20.98
CA GLU A 702 -28.43 13.56 -22.15
C GLU A 702 -29.20 12.50 -22.93
N LEU A 703 -29.86 11.58 -22.23
CA LEU A 703 -30.69 10.53 -22.83
C LEU A 703 -31.90 11.08 -23.59
N ARG A 704 -32.37 12.30 -23.27
CA ARG A 704 -33.50 12.97 -23.97
C ARG A 704 -33.09 13.71 -25.25
N ARG A 705 -31.79 13.76 -25.56
CA ARG A 705 -31.28 14.50 -26.72
C ARG A 705 -31.49 13.73 -28.03
N THR A 706 -31.23 14.40 -29.14
CA THR A 706 -31.25 13.79 -30.49
C THR A 706 -30.00 12.94 -30.79
N LYS A 707 -28.96 13.05 -29.95
CA LYS A 707 -27.73 12.25 -29.99
C LYS A 707 -27.43 11.66 -28.60
N PRO A 708 -28.34 10.87 -28.02
CA PRO A 708 -28.25 10.47 -26.61
C PRO A 708 -26.99 9.66 -26.30
N TYR A 709 -26.50 8.83 -27.24
CA TYR A 709 -25.30 8.02 -27.01
C TYR A 709 -24.05 8.90 -26.91
N ASN A 710 -23.84 9.79 -27.89
CA ASN A 710 -22.74 10.75 -27.90
C ASN A 710 -22.76 11.66 -26.65
N TYR A 711 -23.92 12.23 -26.29
CA TYR A 711 -23.99 13.12 -25.11
C TYR A 711 -23.72 12.38 -23.79
N THR A 712 -24.11 11.11 -23.67
CA THR A 712 -23.75 10.29 -22.50
C THR A 712 -22.24 10.08 -22.40
N LEU A 713 -21.57 9.65 -23.49
CA LEU A 713 -20.12 9.46 -23.50
C LEU A 713 -19.37 10.78 -23.28
N PHE A 714 -19.84 11.87 -23.89
CA PHE A 714 -19.30 13.21 -23.72
C PHE A 714 -19.37 13.70 -22.27
N ASN A 715 -20.47 13.41 -21.58
CA ASN A 715 -20.65 13.80 -20.18
C ASN A 715 -19.77 12.95 -19.24
N LEU A 716 -19.63 11.65 -19.52
CA LEU A 716 -18.74 10.75 -18.78
C LEU A 716 -17.27 11.18 -18.87
N GLU A 717 -16.84 11.67 -20.04
CA GLU A 717 -15.49 12.23 -20.19
C GLU A 717 -15.26 13.48 -19.33
N GLY A 718 -16.25 14.38 -19.26
CA GLY A 718 -16.21 15.50 -18.32
C GLY A 718 -16.12 15.04 -16.86
N TYR A 719 -16.89 14.03 -16.46
CA TYR A 719 -16.86 13.48 -15.10
C TYR A 719 -15.53 12.81 -14.75
N ALA A 720 -14.98 12.02 -15.66
CA ALA A 720 -13.71 11.33 -15.44
C ALA A 720 -12.54 12.33 -15.32
N VAL A 721 -12.49 13.34 -16.19
CA VAL A 721 -11.49 14.42 -16.10
C VAL A 721 -11.64 15.19 -14.79
N LEU A 722 -12.87 15.51 -14.39
CA LEU A 722 -13.15 16.18 -13.12
C LEU A 722 -12.71 15.32 -11.93
N ALA A 723 -13.03 14.03 -11.91
CA ALA A 723 -12.63 13.10 -10.86
C ALA A 723 -11.10 12.94 -10.80
N TRP A 724 -10.44 12.88 -11.96
CA TRP A 724 -8.98 12.78 -12.04
C TRP A 724 -8.27 13.97 -11.37
N TYR A 725 -8.70 15.20 -11.67
CA TYR A 725 -8.08 16.41 -11.11
C TYR A 725 -8.48 16.70 -9.65
N ALA A 726 -9.73 16.40 -9.28
CA ALA A 726 -10.30 16.91 -8.04
C ALA A 726 -10.39 15.87 -6.91
N SER A 727 -10.12 14.58 -7.15
CA SER A 727 -10.10 13.58 -6.09
C SER A 727 -8.87 13.72 -5.18
N THR A 728 -9.05 13.44 -3.89
CA THR A 728 -7.95 13.27 -2.92
C THR A 728 -8.15 11.98 -2.12
N ALA A 729 -7.19 11.62 -1.27
CA ALA A 729 -7.33 10.45 -0.39
C ALA A 729 -8.53 10.60 0.58
N GLU A 730 -8.81 11.83 1.05
CA GLU A 730 -9.88 12.15 1.98
C GLU A 730 -11.23 12.39 1.28
N ASP A 731 -11.21 12.84 0.02
CA ASP A 731 -12.40 13.12 -0.78
C ASP A 731 -12.30 12.50 -2.18
N ASP A 732 -12.40 11.18 -2.22
CA ASP A 732 -12.30 10.36 -3.42
C ASP A 732 -13.60 10.41 -4.24
N LEU A 733 -13.56 11.12 -5.38
CA LEU A 733 -14.71 11.25 -6.28
C LEU A 733 -14.97 10.00 -7.12
N TRP A 734 -13.98 9.13 -7.33
CA TRP A 734 -14.15 7.88 -8.05
C TRP A 734 -15.00 6.90 -7.24
N ASN A 735 -14.80 6.85 -5.92
CA ASN A 735 -15.57 6.00 -5.02
C ASN A 735 -16.75 6.71 -4.34
N TYR A 736 -16.97 8.00 -4.63
CA TYR A 736 -18.09 8.76 -4.11
C TYR A 736 -19.46 8.20 -4.56
N LYS A 737 -20.40 8.17 -3.62
CA LYS A 737 -21.77 7.66 -3.83
C LYS A 737 -22.80 8.72 -3.41
N THR A 738 -23.80 8.92 -4.26
CA THR A 738 -25.02 9.69 -3.98
C THR A 738 -26.15 8.72 -3.65
N GLU A 739 -27.33 9.24 -3.27
CA GLU A 739 -28.54 8.42 -3.14
C GLU A 739 -28.95 7.73 -4.45
N ASN A 740 -28.67 8.36 -5.60
CA ASN A 740 -29.10 7.90 -6.92
C ASN A 740 -28.05 7.08 -7.67
N GLY A 741 -26.79 7.03 -7.18
CA GLY A 741 -25.72 6.29 -7.85
C GLY A 741 -24.31 6.86 -7.64
N SER A 742 -23.35 6.33 -8.39
CA SER A 742 -21.93 6.68 -8.38
C SER A 742 -21.38 6.84 -9.80
N LEU A 743 -20.20 7.44 -9.95
CA LEU A 743 -19.53 7.51 -11.25
C LEU A 743 -19.30 6.10 -11.84
N ARG A 744 -18.90 5.14 -10.99
CA ARG A 744 -18.79 3.72 -11.34
C ARG A 744 -20.10 3.17 -11.92
N LEU A 745 -21.25 3.46 -11.29
CA LEU A 745 -22.55 3.00 -11.78
C LEU A 745 -22.86 3.55 -13.18
N ALA A 746 -22.55 4.82 -13.46
CA ALA A 746 -22.77 5.41 -14.78
C ALA A 746 -21.87 4.81 -15.87
N ILE A 747 -20.65 4.40 -15.52
CA ILE A 747 -19.74 3.72 -16.42
C ILE A 747 -20.19 2.27 -16.66
N ASP A 748 -20.54 1.55 -15.59
CA ASP A 748 -21.12 0.20 -15.66
C ASP A 748 -22.43 0.17 -16.47
N TYR A 749 -23.22 1.25 -16.42
CA TYR A 749 -24.41 1.41 -17.24
C TYR A 749 -24.08 1.43 -18.74
N VAL A 750 -23.03 2.15 -19.16
CA VAL A 750 -22.72 2.35 -20.58
C VAL A 750 -21.78 1.28 -21.16
N ALA A 751 -20.92 0.66 -20.35
CA ALA A 751 -19.90 -0.28 -20.80
C ALA A 751 -20.45 -1.44 -21.66
N PRO A 752 -21.60 -2.08 -21.32
CA PRO A 752 -22.19 -3.10 -22.19
C PRO A 752 -22.57 -2.60 -23.58
N PHE A 753 -22.96 -1.33 -23.71
CA PHE A 753 -23.33 -0.69 -24.98
C PHE A 753 -22.12 -0.14 -25.74
N ILE A 754 -20.96 -0.04 -25.10
CA ILE A 754 -19.69 0.22 -25.78
C ILE A 754 -19.20 -1.09 -26.41
N ALA A 755 -19.29 -2.20 -25.68
CA ALA A 755 -18.95 -3.53 -26.18
C ALA A 755 -19.90 -3.99 -27.30
N ASP A 756 -21.21 -3.77 -27.15
CA ASP A 756 -22.21 -4.04 -28.17
C ASP A 756 -23.18 -2.86 -28.33
N LYS A 757 -22.84 -1.95 -29.25
CA LYS A 757 -23.66 -0.78 -29.56
C LYS A 757 -25.05 -1.14 -30.11
N SER A 758 -25.26 -2.35 -30.63
CA SER A 758 -26.58 -2.76 -31.12
C SER A 758 -27.60 -2.99 -29.99
N ALA A 759 -27.12 -3.18 -28.76
CA ALA A 759 -27.93 -3.33 -27.56
C ALA A 759 -28.37 -1.99 -26.93
N TRP A 760 -27.98 -0.85 -27.51
CA TRP A 760 -28.34 0.48 -27.00
C TRP A 760 -29.88 0.64 -26.90
N PRO A 761 -30.43 0.93 -25.71
CA PRO A 761 -31.88 0.86 -25.47
C PRO A 761 -32.64 2.13 -25.87
N HIS A 762 -31.93 3.19 -26.27
CA HIS A 762 -32.52 4.47 -26.68
C HIS A 762 -32.46 4.66 -28.20
N GLN A 763 -33.06 5.74 -28.70
CA GLN A 763 -32.95 6.08 -30.12
C GLN A 763 -31.47 6.24 -30.54
N ALA A 764 -31.13 5.74 -31.72
CA ALA A 764 -29.82 5.97 -32.31
C ALA A 764 -29.59 7.47 -32.56
N ASP A 765 -28.33 7.91 -32.47
CA ASP A 765 -27.98 9.30 -32.71
C ASP A 765 -28.31 9.69 -34.15
N VAL A 766 -28.96 10.85 -34.35
CA VAL A 766 -29.37 11.31 -35.68
C VAL A 766 -28.20 11.55 -36.65
N GLN A 767 -26.96 11.68 -36.13
CA GLN A 767 -25.71 11.83 -36.89
C GLN A 767 -24.53 11.28 -36.09
N HIS A 768 -23.52 10.76 -36.78
CA HIS A 768 -22.25 10.26 -36.21
C HIS A 768 -22.37 9.06 -35.26
N PHE A 769 -23.54 8.41 -35.17
CA PHE A 769 -23.75 7.24 -34.31
C PHE A 769 -22.73 6.12 -34.60
N ASP A 770 -22.40 5.90 -35.87
CA ASP A 770 -21.47 4.85 -36.30
C ASP A 770 -19.99 5.20 -36.10
N GLU A 771 -19.68 6.46 -35.78
CA GLU A 771 -18.30 6.95 -35.61
C GLU A 771 -17.80 6.87 -34.16
N ILE A 772 -18.66 6.43 -33.22
CA ILE A 772 -18.37 6.23 -31.80
C ILE A 772 -18.88 4.85 -31.35
N PRO A 773 -18.33 4.22 -30.29
CA PRO A 773 -17.30 4.72 -29.38
C PRO A 773 -15.89 4.74 -29.98
N ILE A 774 -15.02 5.56 -29.40
CA ILE A 774 -13.58 5.67 -29.70
C ILE A 774 -12.78 5.50 -28.41
N GLN A 775 -11.47 5.27 -28.51
CA GLN A 775 -10.54 5.42 -27.37
C GLN A 775 -10.68 6.82 -26.78
N SER A 776 -11.40 6.90 -25.66
CA SER A 776 -11.75 8.14 -24.96
C SER A 776 -11.15 8.13 -23.56
N ALA A 777 -10.93 9.31 -22.99
CA ALA A 777 -10.21 9.40 -21.72
C ALA A 777 -10.97 8.75 -20.57
N PHE A 778 -12.31 8.82 -20.58
CA PHE A 778 -13.09 8.38 -19.42
C PHE A 778 -12.92 6.90 -19.09
N LEU A 779 -12.88 6.03 -20.11
CA LEU A 779 -12.82 4.59 -19.89
C LEU A 779 -11.41 4.15 -19.51
N LEU A 780 -10.37 4.79 -20.09
CA LEU A 780 -8.98 4.63 -19.65
C LEU A 780 -8.81 5.04 -18.19
N LEU A 781 -9.22 6.27 -17.84
CA LEU A 781 -9.09 6.81 -16.49
C LEU A 781 -9.88 5.99 -15.47
N ALA A 782 -11.08 5.51 -15.82
CA ALA A 782 -11.86 4.62 -14.97
C ALA A 782 -11.20 3.26 -14.78
N GLY A 783 -10.68 2.65 -15.86
CA GLY A 783 -9.95 1.39 -15.77
C GLY A 783 -8.72 1.50 -14.86
N ARG A 784 -8.03 2.65 -14.88
CA ARG A 784 -6.93 2.95 -13.94
C ARG A 784 -7.45 3.17 -12.52
N ALA A 785 -8.42 4.06 -12.32
CA ALA A 785 -8.90 4.45 -10.99
C ALA A 785 -9.55 3.28 -10.22
N TYR A 786 -10.20 2.35 -10.91
CA TYR A 786 -10.85 1.19 -10.31
C TYR A 786 -10.02 -0.09 -10.38
N ALA A 787 -8.81 -0.05 -10.96
CA ALA A 787 -8.03 -1.24 -11.29
C ALA A 787 -8.86 -2.31 -12.05
N ASP A 788 -9.65 -1.85 -13.03
CA ASP A 788 -10.61 -2.67 -13.76
C ASP A 788 -10.08 -3.07 -15.14
N GLU A 789 -9.65 -4.34 -15.26
CA GLU A 789 -9.09 -4.89 -16.49
C GLU A 789 -10.11 -4.99 -17.63
N ASP A 790 -11.40 -5.16 -17.33
CA ASP A 790 -12.45 -5.25 -18.35
C ASP A 790 -12.64 -3.88 -19.02
N TYR A 791 -12.57 -2.78 -18.25
CA TYR A 791 -12.60 -1.43 -18.80
C TYR A 791 -11.38 -1.13 -19.69
N LEU A 792 -10.19 -1.55 -19.26
CA LEU A 792 -8.96 -1.35 -20.04
C LEU A 792 -8.97 -2.17 -21.33
N ALA A 793 -9.38 -3.44 -21.26
CA ALA A 793 -9.52 -4.31 -22.43
C ALA A 793 -10.56 -3.75 -23.41
N LEU A 794 -11.74 -3.33 -22.89
CA LEU A 794 -12.77 -2.71 -23.70
C LEU A 794 -12.26 -1.44 -24.37
N TRP A 795 -11.54 -0.57 -23.64
CA TRP A 795 -10.95 0.64 -24.20
C TRP A 795 -9.95 0.32 -25.32
N GLN A 796 -9.12 -0.71 -25.16
CA GLN A 796 -8.07 -1.03 -26.12
C GLN A 796 -8.61 -1.58 -27.45
N ASP A 797 -9.76 -2.25 -27.41
CA ASP A 797 -10.48 -2.72 -28.60
C ASP A 797 -11.17 -1.61 -29.40
N LEU A 798 -11.25 -0.38 -28.86
CA LEU A 798 -11.89 0.75 -29.52
C LEU A 798 -10.99 1.39 -30.59
N PRO A 799 -11.59 1.95 -31.66
CA PRO A 799 -10.83 2.70 -32.65
C PRO A 799 -10.28 4.01 -32.06
N LEU A 800 -9.04 4.34 -32.43
CA LEU A 800 -8.41 5.62 -32.09
C LEU A 800 -8.75 6.73 -33.11
N GLU A 801 -9.16 6.36 -34.33
CA GLU A 801 -9.44 7.30 -35.42
C GLU A 801 -10.67 8.19 -35.14
N ARG A 802 -10.53 9.48 -35.44
CA ARG A 802 -11.60 10.48 -35.32
C ARG A 802 -12.11 10.85 -36.71
N LEU A 803 -13.21 10.22 -37.13
CA LEU A 803 -13.70 10.27 -38.50
C LEU A 803 -14.39 11.60 -38.90
N SER A 804 -14.83 12.41 -37.93
CA SER A 804 -15.49 13.70 -38.22
C SER A 804 -15.10 14.83 -37.28
N LYS A 805 -15.39 16.06 -37.74
CA LYS A 805 -15.24 17.30 -36.96
C LYS A 805 -16.11 17.33 -35.70
N GLU A 806 -17.22 16.58 -35.68
CA GLU A 806 -18.10 16.50 -34.51
C GLU A 806 -17.45 15.66 -33.42
N VAL A 807 -16.95 14.47 -33.76
CA VAL A 807 -16.23 13.59 -32.82
C VAL A 807 -14.97 14.28 -32.31
N ASP A 808 -14.20 14.93 -33.19
CA ASP A 808 -13.02 15.72 -32.80
C ASP A 808 -13.35 16.92 -31.89
N ARG A 809 -14.54 17.52 -32.01
CA ARG A 809 -14.98 18.60 -31.11
C ARG A 809 -15.41 18.04 -29.75
N ASN A 810 -16.19 16.96 -29.75
CA ASN A 810 -16.82 16.46 -28.53
C ASN A 810 -15.82 15.74 -27.61
N PHE A 811 -14.79 15.09 -28.11
CA PHE A 811 -13.83 14.39 -27.24
C PHE A 811 -12.52 15.17 -27.18
N PRO A 812 -12.35 16.16 -26.28
CA PRO A 812 -11.26 17.11 -26.35
C PRO A 812 -9.89 16.54 -25.98
N ILE A 813 -9.84 15.38 -25.31
CA ILE A 813 -8.60 14.70 -24.90
C ILE A 813 -8.16 13.75 -26.02
N ARG A 814 -6.97 13.96 -26.58
CA ARG A 814 -6.46 13.26 -27.77
C ARG A 814 -5.21 12.44 -27.48
N GLN A 815 -4.27 12.99 -26.74
CA GLN A 815 -3.00 12.34 -26.39
C GLN A 815 -3.15 11.67 -25.02
N LEU A 816 -3.81 10.52 -25.03
CA LEU A 816 -4.13 9.76 -23.82
C LEU A 816 -2.89 9.30 -23.04
N SER A 817 -1.72 9.23 -23.70
CA SER A 817 -0.43 9.00 -23.03
C SER A 817 -0.04 10.08 -22.02
N LEU A 818 -0.54 11.31 -22.17
CA LEU A 818 -0.31 12.38 -21.19
C LEU A 818 -1.14 12.20 -19.90
N TRP A 819 -2.12 11.31 -19.94
CA TRP A 819 -3.10 11.06 -18.87
C TRP A 819 -2.87 9.71 -18.17
N ASP A 820 -1.84 8.95 -18.59
CA ASP A 820 -1.50 7.64 -18.05
C ASP A 820 -0.01 7.59 -17.67
N SER A 821 0.29 7.92 -16.40
CA SER A 821 1.65 8.00 -15.85
C SER A 821 2.39 6.66 -15.80
N ASN A 822 1.68 5.56 -16.02
CA ASN A 822 2.16 4.21 -15.78
C ASN A 822 2.35 3.41 -17.10
N SER A 823 2.25 4.04 -18.29
CA SER A 823 2.23 3.38 -19.61
C SER A 823 3.61 3.02 -20.21
N GLU A 824 3.69 1.86 -20.86
CA GLU A 824 4.81 1.45 -21.73
C GLU A 824 4.52 1.83 -23.21
N VAL A 825 5.54 2.30 -23.93
CA VAL A 825 5.41 2.77 -25.32
C VAL A 825 6.22 1.82 -26.21
N GLN A 826 5.54 1.10 -27.11
CA GLN A 826 6.19 0.10 -27.96
C GLN A 826 6.83 0.71 -29.22
N ASP A 827 8.01 0.21 -29.59
CA ASP A 827 8.81 0.65 -30.75
C ASP A 827 8.22 0.31 -32.12
#